data_AF-A0A9J7LBW8-F1
#
_entry.id   AF-A0A9J7LBW8-F1
#
_cell.length_a   1.000
_cell.length_b   1.000
_cell.length_c   1.000
_cell.angle_alpha   90.00
_cell.angle_beta   90.00
_cell.angle_gamma   90.00
#
_symmetry.space_group_name_H-M   'P 1'
#
loop_
_entity.id
_entity.type
_entity.pdbx_description
1 polymer ?
#
loop_
_entity_poly.entity_id
_entity_poly.type
_entity_poly.pdbx_seq_one_letter_code
_entity_poly.pdbx_strand_id
1 'polypeptide(L)'
;MLPPSGPEEHSRECIYQHRITKFTSPLLTESAIPAMQEDTDPKQLTAASDSLMSQQNSSLTSQTGQHPGQLLYMEPKVGYFRRDSGSTATLIANLEQEQEEQGVATAGLPAPTCLKFSTFPWLALTPTDRHVLAATNRSLNSGNPQLVTSSCEFLSNVVFYDFPAETFLQRPAIVKTLVSLLKVTADGGHNPSQGAVLCLRNLCVHLQTRLAFYQDPALYCPRQDYLSQASSTVSTEMSSPTPQSDSQLSALEETPDRPRGDGRDRNTPSSTSSTSRSLTASSVRSAVTDPMEELEPEDMLALQFSQLSLPQFCTTLLTNGMALLKSHDPAAVTQVLDLLQKAAWLMEEALTPQVWEDQSTVAAELVEELIEALDNTGEVLHFHNLQSRGPRTPDNEITHHRMVYMALAVLTTHLLQAFVPLEKAADILPESLASALALLAMDPSFQTTRPAAHEAVVAYVEQTSEDDYQLYSHALHVCTSMDCSVQFIKEQNFEGGRSLQDMVELAEGALSSLPYHQHLALVSQFIRLCSDMCKPVHANPQLVQDCTRVLLKFLAHPEEKVRHTAYQTCLNIVKEVLGISRAAETASQSCRSVLFLVDPHVLYQLCCFGLAENKTKVGEMAAELLLYLLQGRLIMTAAIWNKLMDALLPVLPVLQGYASVETKLGRCVVGLLHPSSEGEVGRLPKLERLRGGLRLLMSRESSMREEAAAMVSQYLALESGGAQLLPKDAEQAILKAQDILIVRQQQQQPNRENQSSIFQPEDVLKLWDLYTSPTVEGVVRRSAAQQFTTILADKLMHETFRRQGGVDVTVNYLKQAIQGDNQELERRNLVPPCLCILRLLVQEDPSLRHALMQEMSLYLTVLRCALQSSYDDRTCTEAAGLLTLLLFDEVASIQTW
;
A
#
# COMPACT_ATOMS: atom_id res chain seq x y z
N MET A 1 74.80 -22.54 -5.70
CA MET A 1 75.98 -21.66 -5.91
C MET A 1 76.04 -20.67 -4.75
N LEU A 2 77.17 -19.98 -4.54
CA LEU A 2 77.42 -19.16 -3.35
C LEU A 2 76.95 -17.68 -3.49
N PRO A 3 76.81 -16.93 -2.38
CA PRO A 3 76.22 -15.57 -2.27
C PRO A 3 77.34 -14.48 -2.32
N PRO A 4 77.29 -13.26 -1.69
CA PRO A 4 76.24 -12.53 -0.95
C PRO A 4 76.07 -11.04 -1.39
N SER A 5 75.36 -10.15 -0.67
CA SER A 5 75.87 -9.40 0.49
C SER A 5 74.77 -8.58 1.20
N GLY A 6 74.79 -8.60 2.54
CA GLY A 6 74.33 -7.48 3.40
C GLY A 6 75.57 -6.69 3.87
N PRO A 7 75.65 -6.16 5.12
CA PRO A 7 74.70 -6.21 6.25
C PRO A 7 74.07 -4.79 6.45
N GLU A 8 73.66 -4.20 7.59
CA GLU A 8 73.77 -4.45 9.04
C GLU A 8 72.47 -4.05 9.78
N GLU A 9 72.35 -4.44 11.06
CA GLU A 9 71.33 -3.97 12.01
C GLU A 9 71.99 -3.13 13.12
N HIS A 10 71.21 -2.32 13.86
CA HIS A 10 71.21 -2.16 15.33
C HIS A 10 70.53 -0.82 15.74
N SER A 11 69.96 -0.61 16.93
CA SER A 11 69.20 -1.45 17.90
C SER A 11 68.81 -0.53 19.10
N ARG A 12 67.88 -0.98 19.97
CA ARG A 12 67.52 -0.42 21.31
C ARG A 12 66.61 0.83 21.30
N GLU A 13 65.45 0.86 21.97
CA GLU A 13 65.05 0.59 23.38
C GLU A 13 65.28 1.80 24.32
N CYS A 14 64.41 2.16 25.28
CA CYS A 14 63.03 1.76 25.65
C CYS A 14 62.49 2.73 26.77
N ILE A 15 61.41 2.35 27.48
CA ILE A 15 61.05 2.69 28.89
C ILE A 15 59.99 3.81 29.18
N TYR A 16 58.76 3.35 29.51
CA TYR A 16 57.81 3.85 30.55
C TYR A 16 57.06 5.20 30.35
N GLN A 17 55.89 5.47 30.96
CA GLN A 17 54.70 4.67 31.39
C GLN A 17 53.60 5.63 31.92
N HIS A 18 52.30 5.36 31.69
CA HIS A 18 51.15 5.59 32.62
C HIS A 18 49.83 5.19 31.90
N ARG A 19 49.15 4.09 32.25
CA ARG A 19 47.96 4.04 33.16
C ARG A 19 46.91 5.11 32.86
N ILE A 20 45.90 4.86 32.02
CA ILE A 20 44.68 4.02 32.22
C ILE A 20 43.64 4.63 33.18
N THR A 21 42.50 5.02 32.60
CA THR A 21 41.15 4.64 33.07
C THR A 21 40.27 4.36 31.85
N LYS A 22 39.37 3.37 31.95
CA LYS A 22 38.43 2.99 30.88
C LYS A 22 37.02 3.46 31.23
N PHE A 23 36.23 3.79 30.21
CA PHE A 23 34.81 3.42 30.17
C PHE A 23 34.51 2.75 28.82
N THR A 24 33.62 1.76 28.84
CA THR A 24 33.34 0.88 27.69
C THR A 24 31.85 0.58 27.61
N SER A 25 31.27 0.72 26.42
CA SER A 25 29.98 0.15 26.03
C SER A 25 30.01 -0.15 24.51
N PRO A 26 29.22 -1.12 24.00
CA PRO A 26 29.88 -2.23 23.31
C PRO A 26 29.18 -2.74 22.03
N LEU A 27 29.72 -3.86 21.52
CA LEU A 27 29.11 -4.81 20.58
C LEU A 27 29.01 -4.40 19.10
N LEU A 28 30.06 -4.74 18.35
CA LEU A 28 29.92 -5.60 17.18
C LEU A 28 30.86 -6.80 17.34
N THR A 29 30.32 -8.02 17.24
CA THR A 29 31.09 -9.26 17.28
C THR A 29 31.08 -9.89 15.89
N GLU A 30 32.24 -10.04 15.29
CA GLU A 30 32.41 -10.84 14.07
C GLU A 30 32.00 -12.30 14.34
N SER A 31 31.26 -12.89 13.41
CA SER A 31 30.97 -14.34 13.43
C SER A 31 31.75 -15.01 12.31
N ALA A 32 32.41 -16.13 12.63
CA ALA A 32 33.39 -16.75 11.74
C ALA A 32 32.74 -17.58 10.62
N ILE A 33 33.27 -17.46 9.41
CA ILE A 33 32.93 -18.31 8.27
C ILE A 33 33.74 -19.63 8.36
N PRO A 34 33.10 -20.81 8.44
CA PRO A 34 33.80 -22.09 8.29
C PRO A 34 34.17 -22.33 6.82
N ALA A 35 35.35 -22.91 6.57
CA ALA A 35 35.78 -23.25 5.22
C ALA A 35 35.00 -24.45 4.66
N MET A 36 34.74 -24.44 3.34
CA MET A 36 34.29 -25.64 2.62
C MET A 36 35.44 -26.63 2.46
N GLN A 37 35.14 -27.93 2.60
CA GLN A 37 35.98 -29.02 2.10
C GLN A 37 35.19 -29.86 1.10
N GLU A 38 35.83 -30.19 -0.01
CA GLU A 38 35.39 -31.24 -0.93
C GLU A 38 35.88 -32.60 -0.41
N ASP A 39 35.06 -33.66 -0.43
CA ASP A 39 35.47 -34.99 -0.95
C ASP A 39 34.35 -36.06 -1.01
N THR A 40 34.25 -36.70 -2.18
CA THR A 40 33.83 -38.09 -2.47
C THR A 40 32.51 -38.75 -1.96
N ASP A 41 31.73 -39.25 -2.94
CA ASP A 41 30.78 -40.38 -2.94
C ASP A 41 31.45 -41.77 -2.65
N PRO A 42 30.71 -42.93 -2.58
CA PRO A 42 29.42 -43.23 -1.92
C PRO A 42 29.38 -44.64 -1.24
N LYS A 43 28.35 -44.98 -0.41
CA LYS A 43 27.69 -46.34 -0.35
C LYS A 43 26.58 -46.58 0.70
N GLN A 44 25.51 -47.24 0.21
CA GLN A 44 24.62 -48.28 0.79
C GLN A 44 24.64 -48.65 2.30
N LEU A 45 23.44 -48.74 2.92
CA LEU A 45 22.94 -49.75 3.90
C LEU A 45 21.54 -49.30 4.45
N THR A 46 20.39 -49.66 3.85
CA THR A 46 19.50 -50.80 4.17
C THR A 46 19.10 -51.07 5.65
N ALA A 47 17.82 -50.79 5.95
CA ALA A 47 16.85 -51.58 6.75
C ALA A 47 16.99 -51.78 8.29
N ALA A 48 16.10 -51.11 9.05
CA ALA A 48 15.27 -51.64 10.16
C ALA A 48 14.25 -50.51 10.53
N SER A 49 12.93 -50.67 10.60
CA SER A 49 12.06 -51.66 11.27
C SER A 49 11.77 -51.35 12.75
N ASP A 50 10.55 -50.85 12.96
CA ASP A 50 9.62 -51.12 14.07
C ASP A 50 9.79 -50.52 15.49
N SER A 51 8.64 -49.97 15.93
CA SER A 51 8.06 -50.02 17.28
C SER A 51 8.67 -49.19 18.43
N LEU A 52 7.89 -48.17 18.84
CA LEU A 52 7.29 -48.19 20.18
C LEU A 52 5.96 -47.40 20.18
N MET A 53 4.97 -47.87 20.94
CA MET A 53 3.58 -47.41 20.89
C MET A 53 2.98 -47.26 22.29
N SER A 54 2.19 -46.20 22.54
CA SER A 54 1.48 -45.91 23.82
C SER A 54 2.45 -45.51 24.98
N GLN A 55 2.12 -44.75 26.05
CA GLN A 55 0.91 -44.14 26.67
C GLN A 55 1.42 -43.05 27.68
N GLN A 56 0.68 -42.16 28.37
CA GLN A 56 -0.73 -41.76 28.58
C GLN A 56 -0.80 -40.20 28.48
N ASN A 57 -1.89 -39.44 28.25
CA ASN A 57 -3.34 -39.47 28.54
C ASN A 57 -3.78 -38.64 29.78
N SER A 58 -4.63 -37.61 29.57
CA SER A 58 -5.38 -36.77 30.57
C SER A 58 -4.57 -35.87 31.55
N SER A 59 -5.02 -34.70 32.02
CA SER A 59 -6.33 -33.99 31.97
C SER A 59 -6.12 -32.48 31.68
N LEU A 60 -6.96 -31.72 30.96
CA LEU A 60 -8.41 -31.43 31.07
C LEU A 60 -8.87 -30.66 32.33
N THR A 61 -9.09 -29.34 32.17
CA THR A 61 -10.25 -28.60 32.71
C THR A 61 -10.57 -27.41 31.80
N SER A 62 -11.86 -27.21 31.52
CA SER A 62 -12.39 -26.16 30.62
C SER A 62 -13.58 -25.45 31.26
N GLN A 63 -13.72 -24.13 31.04
CA GLN A 63 -15.01 -23.42 31.18
C GLN A 63 -15.17 -22.39 30.04
N THR A 64 -16.41 -21.96 29.81
CA THR A 64 -16.91 -21.41 28.53
C THR A 64 -17.76 -20.15 28.74
N GLY A 65 -17.66 -19.14 27.85
CA GLY A 65 -18.47 -17.91 27.93
C GLY A 65 -18.50 -17.09 26.63
N GLN A 66 -19.65 -17.12 25.96
CA GLN A 66 -20.00 -16.54 24.64
C GLN A 66 -19.65 -15.05 24.38
N HIS A 67 -19.23 -14.75 23.13
CA HIS A 67 -19.59 -13.65 22.19
C HIS A 67 -19.97 -12.22 22.68
N PRO A 68 -19.91 -11.20 21.79
CA PRO A 68 -18.83 -10.85 20.84
C PRO A 68 -18.51 -9.31 20.84
N GLY A 69 -17.31 -8.88 20.43
CA GLY A 69 -17.06 -7.43 20.32
C GLY A 69 -15.71 -7.00 19.74
N GLN A 70 -15.79 -5.93 18.93
CA GLN A 70 -14.74 -5.02 18.42
C GLN A 70 -13.31 -5.18 18.97
N LEU A 71 -12.35 -5.45 18.08
CA LEU A 71 -10.93 -5.27 18.34
C LEU A 71 -10.58 -3.77 18.31
N LEU A 72 -10.23 -3.21 19.47
CA LEU A 72 -9.59 -1.91 19.59
C LEU A 72 -8.06 -2.06 19.42
N TYR A 73 -7.43 -1.07 18.80
CA TYR A 73 -5.98 -0.91 18.79
C TYR A 73 -5.44 -0.86 20.23
N MET A 74 -4.28 -1.48 20.48
CA MET A 74 -3.54 -1.34 21.73
C MET A 74 -2.10 -0.89 21.46
N GLU A 75 -1.72 0.24 22.04
CA GLU A 75 -0.36 0.76 21.96
C GLU A 75 0.65 -0.10 22.76
N PRO A 76 1.87 -0.31 22.25
CA PRO A 76 2.96 -0.92 23.02
C PRO A 76 3.52 0.06 24.05
N LYS A 77 3.39 -0.27 25.34
CA LYS A 77 3.87 0.56 26.45
C LYS A 77 5.39 0.62 26.52
N VAL A 78 5.96 1.81 26.34
CA VAL A 78 7.40 2.07 26.57
C VAL A 78 7.68 2.19 28.08
N GLY A 79 8.75 1.55 28.55
CA GLY A 79 9.10 1.45 29.97
C GLY A 79 10.24 2.37 30.41
N TYR A 80 9.95 3.25 31.37
CA TYR A 80 10.86 3.78 32.39
C TYR A 80 12.30 4.17 32.01
N PHE A 81 12.52 5.47 31.81
CA PHE A 81 13.41 6.23 32.71
C PHE A 81 12.84 7.64 32.92
N ARG A 82 12.33 7.93 34.13
CA ARG A 82 11.91 9.28 34.54
C ARG A 82 13.10 10.00 35.18
N ARG A 83 13.34 11.25 34.79
CA ARG A 83 14.19 12.21 35.51
C ARG A 83 13.39 13.51 35.63
N ASP A 84 13.05 13.90 36.86
CA ASP A 84 12.14 15.02 37.11
C ASP A 84 12.81 16.38 36.84
N SER A 85 12.08 17.28 36.18
CA SER A 85 12.49 18.67 35.86
C SER A 85 11.44 19.71 36.28
N GLY A 86 10.63 19.38 37.29
CA GLY A 86 9.58 20.25 37.85
C GLY A 86 10.13 21.42 38.66
N SER A 87 10.69 22.45 38.00
CA SER A 87 11.02 23.74 38.64
C SER A 87 11.07 24.96 37.69
N THR A 88 11.15 24.78 36.38
CA THR A 88 11.31 25.90 35.42
C THR A 88 9.98 26.46 34.90
N ALA A 89 8.97 25.61 34.68
CA ALA A 89 7.66 26.02 34.15
C ALA A 89 6.93 27.06 35.02
N THR A 90 7.19 27.09 36.33
CA THR A 90 6.55 28.00 37.29
C THR A 90 7.24 29.37 37.38
N LEU A 91 8.35 29.60 36.67
CA LEU A 91 9.02 30.91 36.60
C LEU A 91 8.60 31.71 35.36
N ILE A 92 8.35 31.04 34.24
CA ILE A 92 7.93 31.69 32.98
C ILE A 92 6.53 32.29 33.13
N ALA A 93 5.55 31.49 33.60
CA ALA A 93 4.16 31.91 33.77
C ALA A 93 3.94 33.07 34.77
N ASN A 94 4.92 33.38 35.62
CA ASN A 94 4.88 34.53 36.55
C ASN A 94 5.51 35.81 35.96
N LEU A 95 6.31 35.71 34.88
CA LEU A 95 6.88 36.87 34.19
C LEU A 95 5.96 37.40 33.09
N GLU A 96 5.18 36.52 32.47
CA GLU A 96 4.19 36.88 31.44
C GLU A 96 2.99 37.65 32.03
N GLN A 97 2.69 37.48 33.33
CA GLN A 97 1.55 38.12 33.99
C GLN A 97 1.76 39.59 34.43
N GLU A 98 3.00 40.10 34.44
CA GLU A 98 3.28 41.51 34.82
C GLU A 98 3.38 42.47 33.62
N GLN A 99 3.17 42.00 32.38
CA GLN A 99 3.30 42.83 31.16
C GLN A 99 1.98 43.19 30.45
N GLU A 100 0.82 42.64 30.84
CA GLU A 100 -0.46 42.96 30.18
C GLU A 100 -1.16 44.25 30.70
N GLU A 101 -0.81 44.79 31.88
CA GLU A 101 -1.44 46.00 32.45
C GLU A 101 -0.80 47.34 32.02
N GLN A 102 -0.37 47.48 30.75
CA GLN A 102 -0.20 48.81 30.10
C GLN A 102 -0.07 48.71 28.56
N GLY A 103 -1.19 48.75 27.85
CA GLY A 103 -1.20 48.62 26.39
C GLY A 103 -1.06 49.93 25.60
N VAL A 104 -0.25 49.90 24.54
CA VAL A 104 -0.54 50.51 23.23
C VAL A 104 -0.06 49.53 22.16
N ALA A 105 -0.90 49.24 21.16
CA ALA A 105 -0.54 48.34 20.06
C ALA A 105 0.36 49.02 19.02
N THR A 106 1.64 48.65 19.00
CA THR A 106 2.52 48.80 17.83
C THR A 106 2.94 47.42 17.36
N ALA A 107 2.58 47.06 16.12
CA ALA A 107 2.90 45.74 15.57
C ALA A 107 4.40 45.63 15.25
N GLY A 108 5.17 45.07 16.19
CA GLY A 108 6.47 44.49 15.90
C GLY A 108 6.31 43.17 15.15
N LEU A 109 7.26 42.84 14.27
CA LEU A 109 7.34 41.50 13.68
C LEU A 109 7.61 40.47 14.80
N PRO A 110 7.01 39.27 14.75
CA PRO A 110 7.31 38.21 15.70
C PRO A 110 8.78 37.80 15.60
N ALA A 111 9.41 37.50 16.75
CA ALA A 111 10.75 36.96 16.78
C ALA A 111 10.77 35.56 16.14
N PRO A 112 11.85 35.18 15.41
CA PRO A 112 11.94 33.87 14.77
C PRO A 112 11.97 32.75 15.81
N THR A 113 10.91 31.96 15.81
CA THR A 113 10.74 30.70 16.56
C THR A 113 11.54 29.55 15.96
N CYS A 114 11.81 29.57 14.65
CA CYS A 114 12.45 28.46 13.97
C CYS A 114 13.93 28.24 14.32
N LEU A 115 14.60 29.22 14.94
CA LEU A 115 16.05 29.25 15.16
C LEU A 115 16.42 28.76 16.57
N LYS A 116 17.20 27.67 16.65
CA LYS A 116 17.92 27.26 17.87
C LYS A 116 19.14 28.16 18.11
N PHE A 117 19.86 28.47 17.04
CA PHE A 117 21.09 29.27 17.06
C PHE A 117 21.27 30.00 15.72
N SER A 118 21.42 31.33 15.75
CA SER A 118 21.58 32.15 14.54
C SER A 118 23.00 32.66 14.33
N THR A 119 23.56 33.35 15.34
CA THR A 119 24.83 34.07 15.22
C THR A 119 25.71 33.90 16.45
N PHE A 120 27.01 33.85 16.23
CA PHE A 120 28.03 33.81 17.29
C PHE A 120 28.34 35.21 17.84
N PRO A 121 28.64 35.36 19.14
CA PRO A 121 28.98 36.64 19.77
C PRO A 121 30.10 37.42 19.05
N TRP A 122 29.86 38.70 18.78
CA TRP A 122 30.74 39.54 17.95
C TRP A 122 32.15 39.67 18.54
N LEU A 123 33.18 39.28 17.79
CA LEU A 123 34.57 39.39 18.22
C LEU A 123 35.21 40.69 17.72
N ALA A 124 35.84 41.43 18.62
CA ALA A 124 36.67 42.57 18.27
C ALA A 124 38.03 42.09 17.70
N LEU A 125 38.45 42.66 16.57
CA LEU A 125 39.72 42.37 15.92
C LEU A 125 40.64 43.61 15.94
N THR A 126 41.94 43.40 16.13
CA THR A 126 42.96 44.46 16.02
C THR A 126 43.15 44.91 14.57
N PRO A 127 43.75 46.10 14.31
CA PRO A 127 44.08 46.52 12.95
C PRO A 127 44.99 45.53 12.21
N THR A 128 45.90 44.86 12.92
CA THR A 128 46.78 43.82 12.35
C THR A 128 45.99 42.61 11.87
N ASP A 129 45.04 42.11 12.68
CA ASP A 129 44.18 40.98 12.32
C ASP A 129 43.34 41.28 11.08
N ARG A 130 42.74 42.49 11.03
CA ARG A 130 41.98 42.96 9.87
C ARG A 130 42.85 43.01 8.62
N HIS A 131 44.10 43.45 8.73
CA HIS A 131 45.05 43.45 7.62
C HIS A 131 45.40 42.02 7.16
N VAL A 132 45.59 41.06 8.08
CA VAL A 132 45.84 39.65 7.74
C VAL A 132 44.64 39.07 6.98
N LEU A 133 43.43 39.19 7.51
CA LEU A 133 42.21 38.68 6.84
C LEU A 133 41.99 39.36 5.47
N ALA A 134 42.20 40.68 5.36
CA ALA A 134 42.09 41.39 4.09
C ALA A 134 43.17 40.98 3.07
N ALA A 135 44.40 40.71 3.52
CA ALA A 135 45.48 40.22 2.67
C ALA A 135 45.20 38.79 2.17
N THR A 136 44.79 37.88 3.05
CA THR A 136 44.38 36.52 2.67
C THR A 136 43.22 36.54 1.68
N ASN A 137 42.21 37.39 1.91
CA ASN A 137 41.10 37.55 0.97
C ASN A 137 41.55 38.06 -0.40
N ARG A 138 42.49 39.02 -0.47
CA ARG A 138 43.06 39.49 -1.75
C ARG A 138 43.79 38.38 -2.51
N SER A 139 44.51 37.49 -1.83
CA SER A 139 45.20 36.36 -2.48
C SER A 139 44.22 35.27 -2.95
N LEU A 140 43.13 35.02 -2.20
CA LEU A 140 42.06 34.10 -2.61
C LEU A 140 41.25 34.62 -3.82
N ASN A 141 41.11 35.95 -3.96
CA ASN A 141 40.50 36.60 -5.13
C ASN A 141 41.52 36.89 -6.26
N SER A 142 42.71 36.27 -6.25
CA SER A 142 43.71 36.49 -7.29
C SER A 142 43.43 35.68 -8.55
N GLY A 143 43.70 36.25 -9.72
CA GLY A 143 43.53 35.56 -11.02
C GLY A 143 44.60 34.50 -11.34
N ASN A 144 45.30 33.96 -10.33
CA ASN A 144 46.33 32.94 -10.49
C ASN A 144 45.95 31.68 -9.67
N PRO A 145 45.60 30.56 -10.31
CA PRO A 145 45.11 29.38 -9.59
C PRO A 145 46.16 28.75 -8.65
N GLN A 146 47.46 28.96 -8.89
CA GLN A 146 48.52 28.53 -7.96
C GLN A 146 48.53 29.36 -6.67
N LEU A 147 48.33 30.67 -6.79
CA LEU A 147 48.25 31.57 -5.64
C LEU A 147 46.95 31.34 -4.85
N VAL A 148 45.83 31.08 -5.53
CA VAL A 148 44.57 30.69 -4.87
C VAL A 148 44.74 29.36 -4.13
N THR A 149 45.30 28.33 -4.77
CA THR A 149 45.48 27.00 -4.14
C THR A 149 46.36 27.08 -2.89
N SER A 150 47.52 27.74 -2.98
CA SER A 150 48.42 27.95 -1.82
C SER A 150 47.82 28.89 -0.76
N SER A 151 46.92 29.81 -1.12
CA SER A 151 46.15 30.62 -0.17
C SER A 151 45.10 29.80 0.57
N CYS A 152 44.46 28.82 -0.08
CA CYS A 152 43.58 27.85 0.58
C CYS A 152 44.36 26.98 1.57
N GLU A 153 45.54 26.47 1.19
CA GLU A 153 46.42 25.73 2.10
C GLU A 153 46.84 26.57 3.31
N PHE A 154 47.24 27.83 3.10
CA PHE A 154 47.59 28.75 4.19
C PHE A 154 46.39 29.06 5.10
N LEU A 155 45.21 29.34 4.53
CA LEU A 155 43.98 29.58 5.28
C LEU A 155 43.64 28.36 6.17
N SER A 156 43.66 27.17 5.58
CA SER A 156 43.36 25.89 6.25
C SER A 156 44.35 25.55 7.37
N ASN A 157 45.65 25.75 7.13
CA ASN A 157 46.70 25.18 7.97
C ASN A 157 47.28 26.17 9.00
N VAL A 158 46.95 27.47 8.89
CA VAL A 158 47.42 28.53 9.78
C VAL A 158 46.25 29.39 10.26
N VAL A 159 45.54 30.04 9.33
CA VAL A 159 44.59 31.11 9.68
C VAL A 159 43.36 30.60 10.46
N PHE A 160 42.87 29.38 10.21
CA PHE A 160 41.79 28.78 11.02
C PHE A 160 42.22 28.31 12.42
N TYR A 161 43.52 28.23 12.71
CA TYR A 161 44.03 27.95 14.06
C TYR A 161 44.34 29.24 14.84
N ASP A 162 44.79 30.29 14.13
CA ASP A 162 45.07 31.61 14.73
C ASP A 162 43.80 32.40 15.06
N PHE A 163 42.68 32.19 14.34
CA PHE A 163 41.43 32.94 14.50
C PHE A 163 40.22 32.06 14.88
N PRO A 164 39.39 32.44 15.86
CA PRO A 164 38.15 31.72 16.18
C PRO A 164 37.20 31.67 14.97
N ALA A 165 36.61 30.51 14.71
CA ALA A 165 35.85 30.22 13.49
C ALA A 165 34.65 31.15 13.24
N GLU A 166 34.02 31.67 14.31
CA GLU A 166 32.96 32.66 14.19
C GLU A 166 33.38 33.94 13.46
N THR A 167 34.67 34.29 13.49
CA THR A 167 35.24 35.46 12.83
C THR A 167 34.95 35.49 11.32
N PHE A 168 34.92 34.31 10.69
CA PHE A 168 34.71 34.16 9.24
C PHE A 168 33.23 34.24 8.84
N LEU A 169 32.30 34.00 9.77
CA LEU A 169 30.86 34.27 9.54
C LEU A 169 30.52 35.74 9.82
N GLN A 170 31.11 36.31 10.87
CA GLN A 170 31.02 37.74 11.23
C GLN A 170 31.53 38.67 10.12
N ARG A 171 32.53 38.24 9.36
CA ARG A 171 33.17 39.04 8.30
C ARG A 171 33.28 38.19 7.02
N PRO A 172 32.15 37.90 6.35
CA PRO A 172 32.04 36.78 5.41
C PRO A 172 32.67 37.02 4.04
N ALA A 173 33.60 37.97 3.89
CA ALA A 173 34.31 38.21 2.64
C ALA A 173 35.09 36.96 2.18
N ILE A 174 35.85 36.33 3.09
CA ILE A 174 36.60 35.09 2.81
C ILE A 174 35.63 33.95 2.47
N VAL A 175 34.53 33.80 3.23
CA VAL A 175 33.53 32.74 2.99
C VAL A 175 32.83 32.91 1.64
N LYS A 176 32.40 34.13 1.30
CA LYS A 176 31.77 34.45 0.01
C LYS A 176 32.74 34.20 -1.15
N THR A 177 34.03 34.52 -0.99
CA THR A 177 35.07 34.14 -1.98
C THR A 177 35.25 32.63 -2.08
N LEU A 178 35.37 31.87 -0.98
CA LEU A 178 35.48 30.41 -1.00
C LEU A 178 34.27 29.75 -1.68
N VAL A 179 33.04 30.21 -1.39
CA VAL A 179 31.82 29.74 -2.07
C VAL A 179 31.86 30.07 -3.57
N SER A 180 32.36 31.25 -3.97
CA SER A 180 32.51 31.57 -5.39
C SER A 180 33.56 30.68 -6.10
N LEU A 181 34.62 30.27 -5.39
CA LEU A 181 35.65 29.35 -5.91
C LEU A 181 35.11 27.92 -6.13
N LEU A 182 34.01 27.52 -5.50
CA LEU A 182 33.32 26.25 -5.81
C LEU A 182 32.81 26.22 -7.26
N LYS A 183 32.52 27.38 -7.87
CA LYS A 183 32.02 27.49 -9.26
C LYS A 183 33.13 27.58 -10.31
N VAL A 184 34.41 27.50 -9.90
CA VAL A 184 35.57 27.65 -10.78
C VAL A 184 36.07 26.28 -11.26
N THR A 185 36.02 26.06 -12.57
CA THR A 185 36.57 24.86 -13.22
C THR A 185 38.10 24.78 -13.05
N ALA A 186 38.63 23.57 -12.83
CA ALA A 186 40.06 23.34 -12.78
C ALA A 186 40.74 23.61 -14.14
N ASP A 187 41.92 24.24 -14.10
CA ASP A 187 42.78 24.48 -15.26
C ASP A 187 44.26 24.30 -14.87
N GLY A 188 45.11 23.93 -15.82
CA GLY A 188 46.57 23.84 -15.63
C GLY A 188 47.06 22.89 -14.53
N GLY A 189 46.23 21.93 -14.07
CA GLY A 189 46.57 20.99 -13.00
C GLY A 189 46.42 21.55 -11.57
N HIS A 190 45.86 22.76 -11.41
CA HIS A 190 45.52 23.33 -10.10
C HIS A 190 44.01 23.47 -9.98
N ASN A 191 43.43 22.89 -8.91
CA ASN A 191 41.98 22.88 -8.70
C ASN A 191 41.58 23.78 -7.51
N PRO A 192 41.30 25.08 -7.73
CA PRO A 192 40.94 25.99 -6.64
C PRO A 192 39.61 25.60 -5.95
N SER A 193 38.68 24.95 -6.67
CA SER A 193 37.43 24.46 -6.07
C SER A 193 37.68 23.41 -4.98
N GLN A 194 38.64 22.50 -5.19
CA GLN A 194 39.01 21.48 -4.20
C GLN A 194 39.68 22.10 -2.96
N GLY A 195 40.56 23.08 -3.17
CA GLY A 195 41.12 23.88 -2.07
C GLY A 195 40.02 24.58 -1.26
N ALA A 196 39.00 25.12 -1.93
CA ALA A 196 37.87 25.77 -1.28
C ALA A 196 36.96 24.79 -0.53
N VAL A 197 36.66 23.61 -1.08
CA VAL A 197 35.93 22.52 -0.40
C VAL A 197 36.64 22.13 0.90
N LEU A 198 37.96 21.91 0.86
CA LEU A 198 38.75 21.58 2.05
C LEU A 198 38.76 22.71 3.09
N CYS A 199 38.83 23.97 2.66
CA CYS A 199 38.74 25.12 3.56
C CYS A 199 37.37 25.21 4.24
N LEU A 200 36.28 25.14 3.47
CA LEU A 200 34.92 25.25 3.99
C LEU A 200 34.60 24.06 4.92
N ARG A 201 35.06 22.86 4.58
CA ARG A 201 34.97 21.66 5.43
C ARG A 201 35.70 21.86 6.76
N ASN A 202 36.91 22.38 6.73
CA ASN A 202 37.70 22.62 7.94
C ASN A 202 37.08 23.76 8.76
N LEU A 203 36.54 24.81 8.14
CA LEU A 203 35.77 25.85 8.81
C LEU A 203 34.54 25.25 9.52
N CYS A 204 33.79 24.34 8.88
CA CYS A 204 32.70 23.62 9.53
C CYS A 204 33.17 22.86 10.78
N VAL A 205 34.26 22.09 10.73
CA VAL A 205 34.80 21.37 11.92
C VAL A 205 35.13 22.34 13.08
N HIS A 206 35.72 23.50 12.77
CA HIS A 206 36.01 24.50 13.80
C HIS A 206 34.71 25.16 14.32
N LEU A 207 33.74 25.46 13.45
CA LEU A 207 32.41 25.97 13.85
C LEU A 207 31.65 24.98 14.75
N GLN A 208 31.70 23.67 14.46
CA GLN A 208 31.13 22.62 15.32
C GLN A 208 31.77 22.67 16.72
N THR A 209 33.10 22.82 16.78
CA THR A 209 33.86 22.93 18.04
C THR A 209 33.53 24.22 18.80
N ARG A 210 33.31 25.34 18.09
CA ARG A 210 32.91 26.63 18.71
C ARG A 210 31.46 26.60 19.19
N LEU A 211 30.55 25.95 18.45
CA LEU A 211 29.15 25.81 18.85
C LEU A 211 29.03 24.98 20.14
N ALA A 212 29.70 23.83 20.20
CA ALA A 212 29.78 23.01 21.40
C ALA A 212 30.38 23.77 22.61
N PHE A 213 31.37 24.65 22.39
CA PHE A 213 31.93 25.51 23.43
C PHE A 213 30.92 26.52 23.99
N TYR A 214 30.05 27.12 23.16
CA TYR A 214 29.01 28.04 23.63
C TYR A 214 27.77 27.31 24.19
N GLN A 215 27.57 26.04 23.83
CA GLN A 215 26.53 25.18 24.38
C GLN A 215 26.90 24.57 25.75
N ASP A 216 28.18 24.54 26.14
CA ASP A 216 28.64 23.96 27.42
C ASP A 216 28.27 24.85 28.63
N PRO A 217 27.37 24.42 29.53
CA PRO A 217 26.97 25.21 30.70
C PRO A 217 28.12 25.44 31.70
N ALA A 218 29.20 24.65 31.66
CA ALA A 218 30.37 24.83 32.52
C ALA A 218 31.31 25.95 32.04
N LEU A 219 31.18 26.40 30.80
CA LEU A 219 31.96 27.48 30.19
C LEU A 219 31.17 28.78 30.02
N TYR A 220 29.88 28.77 30.37
CA TYR A 220 28.98 29.91 30.29
C TYR A 220 29.37 31.03 31.28
N CYS A 221 29.93 32.12 30.77
CA CYS A 221 30.27 33.32 31.52
C CYS A 221 29.21 34.42 31.31
N PRO A 222 28.29 34.66 32.27
CA PRO A 222 27.27 35.71 32.15
C PRO A 222 27.86 37.11 32.39
N ARG A 223 28.58 37.64 31.40
CA ARG A 223 28.81 39.09 31.18
C ARG A 223 29.56 39.34 29.87
N GLN A 224 28.87 39.97 28.92
CA GLN A 224 29.52 40.68 27.81
C GLN A 224 28.78 41.98 27.48
N ASP A 225 28.26 42.64 28.52
CA ASP A 225 27.61 43.95 28.46
C ASP A 225 28.61 45.06 28.09
N TYR A 226 28.83 45.31 26.79
CA TYR A 226 29.17 46.65 26.29
C TYR A 226 28.76 46.79 24.81
N LEU A 227 28.24 47.96 24.45
CA LEU A 227 27.82 48.37 23.10
C LEU A 227 26.60 47.62 22.51
N SER A 228 25.50 47.61 23.26
CA SER A 228 24.14 47.45 22.70
C SER A 228 23.22 48.59 23.15
N GLN A 229 23.59 49.82 22.79
CA GLN A 229 22.74 51.01 22.92
C GLN A 229 22.69 51.78 21.59
N ALA A 230 21.86 51.30 20.67
CA ALA A 230 21.56 51.97 19.39
C ALA A 230 20.04 51.99 19.08
N SER A 231 19.18 51.95 20.12
CA SER A 231 17.72 52.19 20.02
C SER A 231 17.07 52.41 21.39
N SER A 232 17.01 53.66 21.84
CA SER A 232 15.94 54.19 22.70
C SER A 232 16.07 55.71 22.84
N THR A 233 14.96 56.37 23.19
CA THR A 233 14.81 57.83 23.18
C THR A 233 15.47 58.54 24.36
N VAL A 234 15.86 59.81 24.14
CA VAL A 234 16.37 60.72 25.15
C VAL A 234 15.38 60.88 26.31
N SER A 235 15.87 60.79 27.55
CA SER A 235 15.21 61.31 28.74
C SER A 235 16.27 61.80 29.73
N THR A 236 16.07 63.00 30.27
CA THR A 236 17.06 63.70 31.09
C THR A 236 16.63 63.69 32.55
N GLU A 237 17.49 63.27 33.48
CA GLU A 237 17.56 63.89 34.81
C GLU A 237 18.88 63.58 35.58
N MET A 238 18.99 64.07 36.82
CA MET A 238 20.17 64.83 37.23
C MET A 238 20.84 64.36 38.54
N SER A 239 22.17 64.35 38.54
CA SER A 239 23.07 64.58 39.69
C SER A 239 23.18 63.60 40.90
N SER A 240 24.35 62.93 40.92
CA SER A 240 25.37 63.09 41.99
C SER A 240 25.21 62.22 43.29
N PRO A 241 26.16 62.19 44.25
CA PRO A 241 26.78 60.91 44.64
C PRO A 241 26.94 60.63 46.17
N THR A 242 27.34 59.42 46.55
CA THR A 242 28.41 59.13 47.57
C THR A 242 28.69 57.61 47.70
N PRO A 243 29.83 57.16 48.31
CA PRO A 243 30.32 55.78 48.27
C PRO A 243 30.20 55.03 49.64
N GLN A 244 30.95 53.92 49.78
CA GLN A 244 31.14 52.99 50.93
C GLN A 244 30.42 51.63 50.74
N SER A 245 30.98 50.47 51.12
CA SER A 245 32.36 50.15 51.57
C SER A 245 32.61 48.64 51.53
N ASP A 246 33.87 48.23 51.28
CA ASP A 246 34.52 47.00 51.79
C ASP A 246 33.88 45.62 51.44
N SER A 247 34.55 44.46 51.52
CA SER A 247 35.89 44.13 52.02
C SER A 247 36.57 43.00 51.22
N GLN A 248 37.88 43.14 51.09
CA GLN A 248 38.95 42.10 51.10
C GLN A 248 38.55 40.60 51.04
N LEU A 249 39.16 39.89 50.08
CA LEU A 249 39.68 38.53 50.30
C LEU A 249 41.16 38.49 49.88
N SER A 250 41.96 37.63 50.51
CA SER A 250 43.42 37.62 50.35
C SER A 250 43.99 36.23 50.08
N ALA A 251 44.81 36.18 49.02
CA ALA A 251 46.03 35.40 48.85
C ALA A 251 45.97 33.85 48.70
N LEU A 252 47.06 33.35 48.09
CA LEU A 252 47.52 31.96 47.98
C LEU A 252 46.68 31.09 47.00
N GLU A 253 47.14 30.85 45.76
CA GLU A 253 48.17 29.85 45.32
C GLU A 253 47.48 28.55 44.83
N GLU A 254 47.93 27.82 43.81
CA GLU A 254 49.17 27.85 43.00
C GLU A 254 48.88 27.87 41.47
N THR A 255 49.90 28.17 40.64
CA THR A 255 49.87 27.97 39.17
C THR A 255 51.10 27.19 38.69
N PRO A 256 50.95 26.10 37.90
CA PRO A 256 52.09 25.39 37.32
C PRO A 256 52.61 26.07 36.04
N ASP A 257 53.93 26.10 35.89
CA ASP A 257 54.67 26.79 34.83
C ASP A 257 54.49 26.20 33.41
N ARG A 258 54.73 27.06 32.40
CA ARG A 258 55.13 26.64 31.03
C ARG A 258 56.56 27.13 30.76
N PRO A 259 57.50 26.26 30.35
CA PRO A 259 58.89 26.66 30.21
C PRO A 259 59.12 27.61 29.02
N ARG A 260 59.87 28.68 29.26
CA ARG A 260 60.51 29.50 28.21
C ARG A 260 61.88 28.92 27.86
N GLY A 261 62.23 28.90 26.58
CA GLY A 261 63.61 28.69 26.12
C GLY A 261 64.23 30.01 25.68
N ASP A 262 65.36 30.41 26.29
CA ASP A 262 66.04 31.68 26.04
C ASP A 262 67.35 31.51 25.26
N GLY A 263 67.24 31.37 23.93
CA GLY A 263 68.39 31.33 23.03
C GLY A 263 69.14 32.67 22.97
N ARG A 264 70.14 32.84 23.84
CA ARG A 264 71.09 33.97 23.83
C ARG A 264 72.51 33.49 23.63
N ASP A 265 73.10 33.85 22.49
CA ASP A 265 74.54 33.71 22.25
C ASP A 265 75.19 35.03 21.77
N ARG A 266 76.51 35.13 21.90
CA ARG A 266 77.14 36.42 22.27
C ARG A 266 78.39 36.81 21.47
N ASN A 267 78.25 37.91 20.71
CA ASN A 267 79.27 38.91 20.32
C ASN A 267 80.64 38.46 19.75
N THR A 268 80.96 38.92 18.53
CA THR A 268 82.33 39.30 18.10
C THR A 268 82.26 40.49 17.12
N PRO A 269 83.33 41.29 16.90
CA PRO A 269 83.18 42.76 16.94
C PRO A 269 83.77 43.53 15.74
N SER A 270 83.88 44.87 15.90
CA SER A 270 84.53 45.87 15.00
C SER A 270 83.59 46.47 13.93
N SER A 271 83.64 47.76 13.55
CA SER A 271 84.51 48.89 13.95
C SER A 271 83.88 50.27 13.61
N THR A 272 84.25 51.34 14.34
CA THR A 272 84.46 52.77 13.94
C THR A 272 83.76 53.37 12.69
N SER A 273 83.25 54.62 12.67
CA SER A 273 83.50 55.82 13.53
C SER A 273 82.50 56.99 13.32
N SER A 274 82.66 58.04 14.16
CA SER A 274 82.57 59.48 13.84
C SER A 274 81.22 60.15 13.47
N THR A 275 80.60 60.74 14.49
CA THR A 275 80.13 62.14 14.57
C THR A 275 79.89 62.97 13.28
N SER A 276 78.61 63.15 12.95
CA SER A 276 77.93 64.46 12.80
C SER A 276 78.71 65.73 12.35
N ARG A 277 78.25 66.34 11.25
CA ARG A 277 78.07 67.82 11.13
C ARG A 277 76.99 68.15 10.08
N SER A 278 76.58 69.42 10.03
CA SER A 278 75.28 69.88 9.48
C SER A 278 75.42 70.84 8.28
N LEU A 279 74.27 71.34 7.79
CA LEU A 279 74.05 72.34 6.72
C LEU A 279 74.14 71.77 5.27
N THR A 280 73.26 72.10 4.32
CA THR A 280 72.12 73.06 4.33
C THR A 280 70.99 72.59 3.39
N ALA A 281 69.79 73.17 3.49
CA ALA A 281 68.57 72.66 2.86
C ALA A 281 68.36 73.06 1.39
N SER A 282 67.67 72.20 0.61
CA SER A 282 66.69 72.66 -0.39
C SER A 282 65.63 71.59 -0.80
N SER A 283 64.37 71.85 -0.41
CA SER A 283 63.14 71.54 -1.17
C SER A 283 62.42 70.16 -1.09
N VAL A 284 61.09 70.25 -1.18
CA VAL A 284 60.02 69.26 -1.47
C VAL A 284 59.69 68.11 -0.48
N ARG A 285 58.77 68.44 0.45
CA ARG A 285 57.55 67.69 0.84
C ARG A 285 57.53 66.13 0.73
N SER A 286 57.47 65.45 1.88
CA SER A 286 56.29 64.68 2.33
C SER A 286 56.48 64.09 3.74
N ALA A 287 55.66 64.54 4.70
CA ALA A 287 55.41 63.87 5.99
C ALA A 287 54.34 64.68 6.75
N VAL A 288 53.09 64.22 6.71
CA VAL A 288 52.06 64.54 7.71
C VAL A 288 51.61 63.20 8.29
N THR A 289 51.40 63.17 9.59
CA THR A 289 51.04 62.00 10.38
C THR A 289 49.73 61.37 9.91
N ASP A 290 49.74 60.09 9.57
CA ASP A 290 48.55 59.26 9.64
C ASP A 290 48.26 58.92 11.12
N PRO A 291 47.07 59.24 11.64
CA PRO A 291 46.62 58.72 12.93
C PRO A 291 46.19 57.25 12.80
N MET A 292 46.05 56.57 13.93
CA MET A 292 45.57 55.19 13.96
C MET A 292 44.06 55.15 13.70
N GLU A 293 43.64 54.48 12.63
CA GLU A 293 42.21 54.25 12.32
C GLU A 293 41.58 53.32 13.37
N GLU A 294 40.95 53.92 14.37
CA GLU A 294 39.82 53.28 15.04
C GLU A 294 38.71 53.08 13.99
N LEU A 295 37.98 51.96 14.06
CA LEU A 295 36.90 51.72 13.11
C LEU A 295 35.70 52.59 13.52
N GLU A 296 35.18 53.40 12.61
CA GLU A 296 33.98 54.20 12.89
C GLU A 296 32.82 53.29 13.32
N PRO A 297 31.95 53.73 14.25
CA PRO A 297 30.86 52.90 14.76
C PRO A 297 29.86 52.55 13.65
N GLU A 298 29.73 53.39 12.63
CA GLU A 298 28.91 53.14 11.44
C GLU A 298 29.46 51.98 10.60
N ASP A 299 30.79 51.89 10.40
CA ASP A 299 31.45 50.75 9.74
C ASP A 299 31.30 49.46 10.56
N MET A 300 31.34 49.54 11.90
CA MET A 300 31.14 48.37 12.75
C MET A 300 29.71 47.82 12.63
N LEU A 301 28.71 48.69 12.61
CA LEU A 301 27.31 48.32 12.38
C LEU A 301 27.10 47.78 10.97
N ALA A 302 27.68 48.41 9.94
CA ALA A 302 27.60 47.93 8.56
C ALA A 302 28.21 46.53 8.40
N LEU A 303 29.31 46.24 9.08
CA LEU A 303 29.89 44.88 9.12
C LEU A 303 28.98 43.88 9.85
N GLN A 304 28.35 44.27 10.97
CA GLN A 304 27.40 43.42 11.69
C GLN A 304 26.14 43.12 10.85
N PHE A 305 25.57 44.09 10.14
CA PHE A 305 24.50 43.86 9.16
C PHE A 305 24.93 43.00 7.96
N SER A 306 26.25 42.86 7.72
CA SER A 306 26.79 41.99 6.66
C SER A 306 27.11 40.56 7.11
N GLN A 307 26.97 40.26 8.41
CA GLN A 307 27.27 38.96 9.01
C GLN A 307 26.39 37.85 8.42
N LEU A 308 27.00 36.70 8.14
CA LEU A 308 26.30 35.50 7.73
C LEU A 308 25.81 34.73 8.98
N SER A 309 24.53 34.36 9.03
CA SER A 309 24.02 33.47 10.08
C SER A 309 24.49 32.02 9.83
N LEU A 310 24.49 31.20 10.88
CA LEU A 310 24.87 29.79 10.77
C LEU A 310 23.92 28.99 9.85
N PRO A 311 22.58 29.18 9.89
CA PRO A 311 21.68 28.60 8.90
C PRO A 311 22.02 28.99 7.45
N GLN A 312 22.07 30.30 7.12
CA GLN A 312 22.37 30.78 5.75
C GLN A 312 23.72 30.27 5.24
N PHE A 313 24.74 30.19 6.11
CA PHE A 313 26.02 29.56 5.77
C PHE A 313 25.86 28.10 5.37
N CYS A 314 25.09 27.32 6.15
CA CYS A 314 24.88 25.91 5.86
C CYS A 314 24.04 25.70 4.60
N THR A 315 22.96 26.46 4.38
CA THR A 315 22.14 26.33 3.16
C THR A 315 22.93 26.73 1.93
N THR A 316 23.69 27.84 2.00
CA THR A 316 24.66 28.23 0.95
C THR A 316 25.62 27.08 0.62
N LEU A 317 26.13 26.35 1.62
CA LEU A 317 26.99 25.19 1.39
C LEU A 317 26.26 23.98 0.78
N LEU A 318 25.01 23.72 1.17
CA LEU A 318 24.21 22.65 0.56
C LEU A 318 23.97 22.95 -0.93
N THR A 319 23.34 24.08 -1.26
CA THR A 319 23.00 24.45 -2.64
C THR A 319 24.22 24.47 -3.56
N ASN A 320 25.32 25.12 -3.14
CA ASN A 320 26.52 25.24 -3.97
C ASN A 320 27.40 23.96 -3.97
N GLY A 321 27.28 23.11 -2.95
CA GLY A 321 28.01 21.85 -2.84
C GLY A 321 27.40 20.71 -3.65
N MET A 322 26.07 20.61 -3.73
CA MET A 322 25.37 19.55 -4.48
C MET A 322 25.80 19.50 -5.95
N ALA A 323 25.99 20.64 -6.61
CA ALA A 323 26.44 20.73 -7.99
C ALA A 323 27.81 20.05 -8.25
N LEU A 324 28.72 20.04 -7.26
CA LEU A 324 30.05 19.45 -7.39
C LEU A 324 30.05 17.91 -7.34
N LEU A 325 28.96 17.29 -6.85
CA LEU A 325 28.84 15.83 -6.79
C LEU A 325 28.74 15.19 -8.18
N LYS A 326 28.32 15.95 -9.20
CA LYS A 326 28.28 15.56 -10.63
C LYS A 326 29.69 15.29 -11.23
N SER A 327 30.76 15.33 -10.42
CA SER A 327 32.16 15.04 -10.78
C SER A 327 32.45 13.55 -11.01
N HIS A 328 33.45 13.26 -11.86
CA HIS A 328 33.95 11.90 -12.14
C HIS A 328 35.13 11.47 -11.23
N ASP A 329 35.64 12.34 -10.34
CA ASP A 329 36.69 11.98 -9.38
C ASP A 329 36.10 11.52 -8.03
N PRO A 330 36.29 10.24 -7.62
CA PRO A 330 35.84 9.75 -6.33
C PRO A 330 36.44 10.50 -5.13
N ALA A 331 37.67 11.02 -5.24
CA ALA A 331 38.33 11.73 -4.15
C ALA A 331 37.69 13.10 -3.90
N ALA A 332 37.48 13.91 -4.94
CA ALA A 332 36.73 15.16 -4.87
C ALA A 332 35.30 14.93 -4.37
N VAL A 333 34.57 13.93 -4.90
CA VAL A 333 33.19 13.66 -4.46
C VAL A 333 33.14 13.25 -2.97
N THR A 334 34.10 12.45 -2.49
CA THR A 334 34.20 12.10 -1.06
C THR A 334 34.44 13.34 -0.19
N GLN A 335 35.26 14.29 -0.64
CA GLN A 335 35.52 15.54 0.09
C GLN A 335 34.30 16.47 0.12
N VAL A 336 33.50 16.51 -0.96
CA VAL A 336 32.25 17.27 -1.02
C VAL A 336 31.17 16.63 -0.13
N LEU A 337 31.05 15.30 -0.11
CA LEU A 337 30.12 14.60 0.80
C LEU A 337 30.47 14.85 2.29
N ASP A 338 31.75 14.81 2.66
CA ASP A 338 32.20 15.11 4.04
C ASP A 338 32.04 16.60 4.41
N LEU A 339 32.01 17.52 3.43
CA LEU A 339 31.61 18.92 3.62
C LEU A 339 30.10 19.03 3.87
N LEU A 340 29.28 18.46 2.96
CA LEU A 340 27.83 18.53 3.02
C LEU A 340 27.27 17.90 4.31
N GLN A 341 27.82 16.77 4.76
CA GLN A 341 27.42 16.13 6.01
C GLN A 341 27.68 17.02 7.24
N LYS A 342 28.74 17.84 7.24
CA LYS A 342 29.03 18.78 8.35
C LYS A 342 28.17 20.04 8.29
N ALA A 343 27.84 20.50 7.08
CA ALA A 343 26.86 21.58 6.88
C ALA A 343 25.46 21.15 7.35
N ALA A 344 25.02 19.92 7.01
CA ALA A 344 23.77 19.34 7.48
C ALA A 344 23.71 19.28 9.01
N TRP A 345 24.75 18.78 9.68
CA TRP A 345 24.82 18.74 11.15
C TRP A 345 24.79 20.13 11.79
N LEU A 346 25.53 21.10 11.24
CA LEU A 346 25.52 22.48 11.74
C LEU A 346 24.16 23.16 11.55
N MET A 347 23.44 22.83 10.48
CA MET A 347 22.06 23.27 10.26
C MET A 347 21.09 22.60 11.25
N GLU A 348 21.28 21.31 11.55
CA GLU A 348 20.45 20.57 12.52
C GLU A 348 20.57 21.16 13.93
N GLU A 349 21.76 21.58 14.35
CA GLU A 349 21.97 22.31 15.60
C GLU A 349 21.46 23.76 15.58
N ALA A 350 21.37 24.39 14.41
CA ALA A 350 20.97 25.80 14.25
C ALA A 350 19.45 26.01 14.08
N LEU A 351 18.74 25.03 13.49
CA LEU A 351 17.38 25.17 12.97
C LEU A 351 16.41 24.14 13.60
N THR A 352 15.11 24.42 13.54
CA THR A 352 14.03 23.49 13.88
C THR A 352 13.11 23.24 12.68
N PRO A 353 12.32 22.15 12.66
CA PRO A 353 11.28 21.93 11.66
C PRO A 353 10.16 23.01 11.61
N GLN A 354 10.12 23.96 12.57
CA GLN A 354 9.18 25.09 12.56
C GLN A 354 9.53 26.16 11.50
N VAL A 355 10.64 26.01 10.78
CA VAL A 355 11.02 26.91 9.67
C VAL A 355 9.92 27.04 8.59
N TRP A 356 9.10 26.01 8.39
CA TRP A 356 7.96 26.00 7.45
C TRP A 356 6.65 26.56 8.04
N GLU A 357 6.67 27.12 9.26
CA GLU A 357 5.52 27.73 9.95
C GLU A 357 5.79 29.17 10.39
N ASP A 358 7.07 29.50 10.58
CA ASP A 358 7.53 30.78 11.07
C ASP A 358 7.31 31.90 10.05
N GLN A 359 6.62 32.97 10.47
CA GLN A 359 6.22 34.09 9.61
C GLN A 359 7.23 35.24 9.60
N SER A 360 8.42 35.06 10.17
CA SER A 360 9.50 36.06 10.11
C SER A 360 10.14 36.10 8.72
N THR A 361 10.70 37.24 8.34
CA THR A 361 11.43 37.39 7.07
C THR A 361 12.65 36.48 6.98
N VAL A 362 13.29 36.19 8.12
CA VAL A 362 14.46 35.30 8.21
C VAL A 362 14.06 33.85 7.90
N ALA A 363 12.88 33.41 8.35
CA ALA A 363 12.35 32.10 7.98
C ALA A 363 12.01 32.03 6.49
N ALA A 364 11.37 33.06 5.93
CA ALA A 364 11.05 33.12 4.50
C ALA A 364 12.31 33.04 3.60
N GLU A 365 13.36 33.80 3.90
CA GLU A 365 14.65 33.72 3.20
C GLU A 365 15.26 32.30 3.27
N LEU A 366 15.24 31.67 4.46
CA LEU A 366 15.75 30.31 4.64
C LEU A 366 14.90 29.25 3.93
N VAL A 367 13.59 29.42 3.85
CA VAL A 367 12.68 28.54 3.11
C VAL A 367 12.99 28.57 1.61
N GLU A 368 13.21 29.75 1.02
CA GLU A 368 13.62 29.86 -0.38
C GLU A 368 14.97 29.17 -0.65
N GLU A 369 16.00 29.43 0.17
CA GLU A 369 17.31 28.77 0.04
C GLU A 369 17.22 27.23 0.24
N LEU A 370 16.38 26.75 1.16
CA LEU A 370 16.20 25.32 1.44
C LEU A 370 15.47 24.61 0.29
N ILE A 371 14.46 25.23 -0.31
CA ILE A 371 13.77 24.68 -1.48
C ILE A 371 14.73 24.58 -2.66
N GLU A 372 15.59 25.59 -2.90
CA GLU A 372 16.64 25.51 -3.93
C GLU A 372 17.65 24.38 -3.64
N ALA A 373 18.04 24.18 -2.37
CA ALA A 373 18.93 23.09 -1.97
C ALA A 373 18.30 21.70 -2.21
N LEU A 374 17.01 21.53 -1.90
CA LEU A 374 16.27 20.28 -2.10
C LEU A 374 16.08 19.98 -3.59
N ASP A 375 15.78 20.98 -4.42
CA ASP A 375 15.62 20.82 -5.88
C ASP A 375 16.93 20.42 -6.56
N ASN A 376 18.04 21.08 -6.21
CA ASN A 376 19.38 20.68 -6.64
C ASN A 376 19.74 19.25 -6.19
N THR A 377 19.27 18.82 -5.02
CA THR A 377 19.48 17.45 -4.53
C THR A 377 18.72 16.43 -5.41
N GLY A 378 17.48 16.76 -5.80
CA GLY A 378 16.68 15.97 -6.75
C GLY A 378 17.35 15.82 -8.12
N GLU A 379 17.81 16.93 -8.72
CA GLU A 379 18.57 16.90 -9.97
C GLU A 379 19.79 15.96 -9.92
N VAL A 380 20.59 16.05 -8.84
CA VAL A 380 21.84 15.29 -8.72
C VAL A 380 21.52 13.80 -8.53
N LEU A 381 20.52 13.46 -7.71
CA LEU A 381 20.03 12.07 -7.58
C LEU A 381 19.61 11.51 -8.94
N HIS A 382 18.81 12.24 -9.72
CA HIS A 382 18.41 11.84 -11.07
C HIS A 382 19.60 11.66 -12.02
N PHE A 383 20.57 12.58 -12.00
CA PHE A 383 21.78 12.48 -12.82
C PHE A 383 22.57 11.19 -12.51
N HIS A 384 22.89 10.91 -11.25
CA HIS A 384 23.64 9.70 -10.89
C HIS A 384 22.85 8.42 -11.15
N ASN A 385 21.52 8.43 -10.92
CA ASN A 385 20.66 7.30 -11.27
C ASN A 385 20.70 7.01 -12.78
N LEU A 386 20.53 8.03 -13.62
CA LEU A 386 20.52 7.91 -15.08
C LEU A 386 21.86 7.42 -15.63
N GLN A 387 23.00 7.97 -15.18
CA GLN A 387 24.32 7.52 -15.62
C GLN A 387 24.61 6.08 -15.17
N SER A 388 24.14 5.68 -13.98
CA SER A 388 24.30 4.31 -13.48
C SER A 388 23.47 3.25 -14.23
N ARG A 389 22.48 3.68 -15.02
CA ARG A 389 21.63 2.81 -15.87
C ARG A 389 21.88 3.02 -17.38
N GLY A 390 22.90 3.79 -17.74
CA GLY A 390 23.19 4.15 -19.13
C GLY A 390 23.74 2.97 -19.95
N PRO A 391 23.22 2.67 -21.15
CA PRO A 391 23.64 1.50 -21.95
C PRO A 391 25.02 1.66 -22.64
N ARG A 392 25.86 2.59 -22.16
CA ARG A 392 27.18 2.95 -22.72
C ARG A 392 28.20 3.46 -21.70
N THR A 393 27.84 3.59 -20.41
CA THR A 393 28.82 3.94 -19.37
C THR A 393 29.69 2.72 -19.05
N PRO A 394 31.01 2.87 -18.83
CA PRO A 394 31.88 1.75 -18.47
C PRO A 394 31.70 1.35 -17.00
N ASP A 395 31.93 0.07 -16.69
CA ASP A 395 31.64 -0.54 -15.37
C ASP A 395 32.21 0.24 -14.17
N ASN A 396 33.40 0.82 -14.32
CA ASN A 396 34.04 1.66 -13.29
C ASN A 396 33.26 2.95 -13.02
N GLU A 397 32.73 3.60 -14.07
CA GLU A 397 31.90 4.80 -13.94
C GLU A 397 30.49 4.45 -13.44
N ILE A 398 29.91 3.32 -13.87
CA ILE A 398 28.66 2.80 -13.30
C ILE A 398 28.82 2.61 -11.78
N THR A 399 29.92 2.00 -11.35
CA THR A 399 30.23 1.78 -9.93
C THR A 399 30.35 3.10 -9.17
N HIS A 400 31.07 4.09 -9.72
CA HIS A 400 31.15 5.45 -9.17
C HIS A 400 29.77 6.09 -9.04
N HIS A 401 28.98 6.14 -10.13
CA HIS A 401 27.65 6.77 -10.11
C HIS A 401 26.69 6.06 -9.13
N ARG A 402 26.74 4.72 -9.00
CA ARG A 402 25.99 3.99 -7.96
C ARG A 402 26.44 4.34 -6.54
N MET A 403 27.75 4.39 -6.27
CA MET A 403 28.25 4.75 -4.93
C MET A 403 27.83 6.18 -4.53
N VAL A 404 27.91 7.14 -5.46
CA VAL A 404 27.49 8.52 -5.20
C VAL A 404 25.97 8.63 -5.04
N TYR A 405 25.18 7.94 -5.86
CA TYR A 405 23.71 7.87 -5.70
C TYR A 405 23.31 7.32 -4.32
N MET A 406 23.96 6.24 -3.88
CA MET A 406 23.70 5.62 -2.57
C MET A 406 24.14 6.49 -1.39
N ALA A 407 25.24 7.25 -1.53
CA ALA A 407 25.68 8.20 -0.51
C ALA A 407 24.76 9.43 -0.42
N LEU A 408 24.34 9.95 -1.57
CA LEU A 408 23.33 10.99 -1.68
C LEU A 408 22.01 10.57 -1.05
N ALA A 409 21.49 9.40 -1.40
CA ALA A 409 20.24 8.86 -0.84
C ALA A 409 20.23 8.91 0.70
N VAL A 410 21.33 8.48 1.34
CA VAL A 410 21.47 8.53 2.81
C VAL A 410 21.50 9.97 3.36
N LEU A 411 22.21 10.88 2.69
CA LEU A 411 22.25 12.31 3.07
C LEU A 411 20.87 12.97 2.90
N THR A 412 20.19 12.70 1.79
CA THR A 412 18.84 13.18 1.50
C THR A 412 17.84 12.69 2.54
N THR A 413 17.83 11.40 2.90
CA THR A 413 16.92 10.90 3.94
C THR A 413 17.17 11.57 5.29
N HIS A 414 18.44 11.80 5.68
CA HIS A 414 18.77 12.53 6.92
C HIS A 414 18.28 13.99 6.86
N LEU A 415 18.55 14.73 5.77
CA LEU A 415 18.07 16.10 5.59
C LEU A 415 16.54 16.20 5.66
N LEU A 416 15.82 15.26 5.04
CA LEU A 416 14.35 15.20 5.11
C LEU A 416 13.88 14.96 6.54
N GLN A 417 14.39 13.93 7.21
CA GLN A 417 14.01 13.59 8.60
C GLN A 417 14.39 14.67 9.62
N ALA A 418 15.43 15.47 9.37
CA ALA A 418 15.87 16.56 10.24
C ALA A 418 15.03 17.84 10.07
N PHE A 419 14.54 18.13 8.86
CA PHE A 419 13.96 19.44 8.55
C PHE A 419 12.52 19.42 8.03
N VAL A 420 12.07 18.39 7.31
CA VAL A 420 10.78 18.37 6.61
C VAL A 420 9.76 17.49 7.36
N PRO A 421 8.73 18.08 8.02
CA PRO A 421 7.64 17.32 8.61
C PRO A 421 6.93 16.45 7.55
N LEU A 422 6.65 15.20 7.90
CA LEU A 422 6.07 14.23 6.99
C LEU A 422 4.71 14.70 6.45
N GLU A 423 3.90 15.27 7.34
CA GLU A 423 2.55 15.77 7.10
C GLU A 423 2.50 16.99 6.15
N LYS A 424 3.66 17.55 5.79
CA LYS A 424 3.81 18.71 4.89
C LYS A 424 4.68 18.41 3.67
N ALA A 425 5.11 17.16 3.48
CA ALA A 425 5.99 16.78 2.39
C ALA A 425 5.43 17.15 1.00
N ALA A 426 4.11 17.04 0.82
CA ALA A 426 3.41 17.42 -0.41
C ALA A 426 3.53 18.92 -0.75
N ASP A 427 3.51 19.79 0.25
CA ASP A 427 3.56 21.25 0.07
C ASP A 427 5.01 21.78 -0.03
N ILE A 428 5.98 21.03 0.52
CA ILE A 428 7.38 21.47 0.68
C ILE A 428 8.31 20.90 -0.41
N LEU A 429 8.12 19.66 -0.85
CA LEU A 429 9.14 18.95 -1.65
C LEU A 429 9.06 19.27 -3.16
N PRO A 430 10.16 19.73 -3.79
CA PRO A 430 10.21 19.94 -5.24
C PRO A 430 9.92 18.67 -6.04
N GLU A 431 9.29 18.83 -7.21
CA GLU A 431 8.95 17.73 -8.14
C GLU A 431 10.18 16.90 -8.53
N SER A 432 11.35 17.53 -8.69
CA SER A 432 12.63 16.87 -8.98
C SER A 432 13.06 15.93 -7.85
N LEU A 433 12.79 16.28 -6.59
CA LEU A 433 13.14 15.49 -5.42
C LEU A 433 12.09 14.42 -5.14
N ALA A 434 10.80 14.74 -5.19
CA ALA A 434 9.71 13.77 -5.04
C ALA A 434 9.86 12.60 -6.05
N SER A 435 10.09 12.92 -7.32
CA SER A 435 10.35 11.92 -8.36
C SER A 435 11.68 11.15 -8.17
N ALA A 436 12.70 11.77 -7.56
CA ALA A 436 13.93 11.07 -7.19
C ALA A 436 13.73 10.10 -6.01
N LEU A 437 12.87 10.45 -5.04
CA LEU A 437 12.47 9.60 -3.92
C LEU A 437 11.64 8.40 -4.40
N ALA A 438 10.71 8.58 -5.35
CA ALA A 438 9.99 7.47 -5.96
C ALA A 438 10.92 6.43 -6.63
N LEU A 439 11.93 6.91 -7.38
CA LEU A 439 12.95 6.04 -7.99
C LEU A 439 13.87 5.36 -6.96
N LEU A 440 14.03 5.95 -5.78
CA LEU A 440 14.83 5.43 -4.67
C LEU A 440 14.05 4.41 -3.81
N ALA A 441 12.75 4.61 -3.61
CA ALA A 441 11.84 3.63 -3.01
C ALA A 441 11.79 2.33 -3.84
N MET A 442 11.98 2.45 -5.16
CA MET A 442 12.08 1.32 -6.11
C MET A 442 13.52 0.77 -6.27
N ASP A 443 14.49 1.17 -5.44
CA ASP A 443 15.87 0.67 -5.53
C ASP A 443 16.15 -0.48 -4.52
N PRO A 444 16.30 -1.74 -4.98
CA PRO A 444 16.51 -2.88 -4.10
C PRO A 444 17.89 -2.87 -3.42
N SER A 445 18.87 -2.11 -3.93
CA SER A 445 20.16 -1.94 -3.24
C SER A 445 20.00 -1.06 -2.02
N PHE A 446 19.18 0.00 -2.12
CA PHE A 446 18.89 0.89 -1.00
C PHE A 446 18.06 0.17 0.06
N GLN A 447 16.97 -0.50 -0.32
CA GLN A 447 16.16 -1.32 0.57
C GLN A 447 17.00 -2.36 1.34
N THR A 448 17.87 -3.11 0.64
CA THR A 448 18.67 -4.19 1.26
C THR A 448 19.78 -3.65 2.18
N THR A 449 20.41 -2.52 1.86
CA THR A 449 21.57 -2.00 2.62
C THR A 449 21.20 -0.97 3.68
N ARG A 450 20.05 -0.30 3.56
CA ARG A 450 19.60 0.80 4.43
C ARG A 450 18.07 0.73 4.69
N PRO A 451 17.54 -0.37 5.25
CA PRO A 451 16.08 -0.57 5.37
C PRO A 451 15.35 0.56 6.11
N ALA A 452 15.88 1.06 7.23
CA ALA A 452 15.24 2.16 7.97
C ALA A 452 15.25 3.52 7.24
N ALA A 453 16.18 3.72 6.29
CA ALA A 453 16.18 4.91 5.44
C ALA A 453 15.24 4.72 4.22
N HIS A 454 15.13 3.49 3.71
CA HIS A 454 14.16 3.13 2.68
C HIS A 454 12.72 3.26 3.18
N GLU A 455 12.41 2.79 4.40
CA GLU A 455 11.12 2.96 5.08
C GLU A 455 10.73 4.44 5.20
N ALA A 456 11.67 5.31 5.62
CA ALA A 456 11.45 6.74 5.66
C ALA A 456 11.21 7.36 4.28
N VAL A 457 11.96 6.95 3.25
CA VAL A 457 11.75 7.41 1.86
C VAL A 457 10.39 6.98 1.33
N VAL A 458 9.94 5.75 1.62
CA VAL A 458 8.59 5.27 1.25
C VAL A 458 7.49 6.12 1.90
N ALA A 459 7.65 6.51 3.17
CA ALA A 459 6.71 7.41 3.83
C ALA A 459 6.64 8.79 3.15
N TYR A 460 7.78 9.38 2.77
CA TYR A 460 7.77 10.63 2.00
C TYR A 460 7.11 10.47 0.61
N VAL A 461 7.28 9.32 -0.05
CA VAL A 461 6.59 9.02 -1.33
C VAL A 461 5.07 8.92 -1.14
N GLU A 462 4.59 8.22 -0.10
CA GLU A 462 3.16 8.13 0.27
C GLU A 462 2.51 9.51 0.45
N GLN A 463 3.24 10.50 0.98
CA GLN A 463 2.74 11.86 1.13
C GLN A 463 2.85 12.71 -0.15
N THR A 464 3.85 12.49 -1.00
CA THR A 464 4.07 13.32 -2.22
C THR A 464 3.40 12.83 -3.50
N SER A 465 3.20 11.52 -3.67
CA SER A 465 2.69 10.93 -4.92
C SER A 465 1.97 9.61 -4.66
N GLU A 466 0.64 9.67 -4.60
CA GLU A 466 -0.23 8.50 -4.48
C GLU A 466 0.02 7.51 -5.64
N ASP A 467 0.21 7.99 -6.88
CA ASP A 467 0.44 7.13 -8.04
C ASP A 467 1.77 6.34 -7.94
N ASP A 468 2.87 6.99 -7.50
CA ASP A 468 4.15 6.32 -7.28
C ASP A 468 4.12 5.38 -6.07
N TYR A 469 3.38 5.76 -5.02
CA TYR A 469 3.20 4.92 -3.84
C TYR A 469 2.38 3.66 -4.15
N GLN A 470 1.29 3.78 -4.92
CA GLN A 470 0.51 2.63 -5.41
C GLN A 470 1.35 1.75 -6.34
N LEU A 471 2.22 2.32 -7.18
CA LEU A 471 3.17 1.56 -8.00
C LEU A 471 4.18 0.78 -7.14
N TYR A 472 4.76 1.42 -6.12
CA TYR A 472 5.66 0.77 -5.16
C TYR A 472 4.95 -0.35 -4.36
N SER A 473 3.77 -0.06 -3.83
CA SER A 473 2.93 -1.01 -3.07
C SER A 473 2.56 -2.23 -3.93
N HIS A 474 2.17 -2.00 -5.18
CA HIS A 474 1.90 -3.08 -6.14
C HIS A 474 3.16 -3.91 -6.44
N ALA A 475 4.32 -3.28 -6.62
CA ALA A 475 5.58 -3.98 -6.85
C ALA A 475 5.97 -4.85 -5.62
N LEU A 476 5.83 -4.31 -4.41
CA LEU A 476 6.07 -5.04 -3.16
C LEU A 476 5.12 -6.23 -2.99
N HIS A 477 3.84 -6.07 -3.34
CA HIS A 477 2.86 -7.14 -3.37
C HIS A 477 3.23 -8.24 -4.39
N VAL A 478 3.75 -7.87 -5.57
CA VAL A 478 4.23 -8.84 -6.56
C VAL A 478 5.49 -9.56 -6.08
N CYS A 479 6.43 -8.88 -5.41
CA CYS A 479 7.61 -9.51 -4.81
C CYS A 479 7.24 -10.51 -3.71
N THR A 480 6.39 -10.13 -2.75
CA THR A 480 5.90 -11.06 -1.71
C THR A 480 5.09 -12.23 -2.31
N SER A 481 4.39 -12.01 -3.42
CA SER A 481 3.75 -13.09 -4.20
C SER A 481 4.76 -14.04 -4.86
N MET A 482 5.92 -13.55 -5.31
CA MET A 482 7.02 -14.40 -5.78
C MET A 482 7.62 -15.21 -4.64
N ASP A 483 7.81 -14.63 -3.45
CA ASP A 483 8.26 -15.37 -2.26
C ASP A 483 7.29 -16.47 -1.85
N CYS A 484 5.97 -16.21 -1.89
CA CYS A 484 4.94 -17.22 -1.67
C CYS A 484 5.04 -18.36 -2.70
N SER A 485 5.26 -18.03 -3.98
CA SER A 485 5.48 -19.02 -5.05
C SER A 485 6.72 -19.88 -4.79
N VAL A 486 7.85 -19.26 -4.42
CA VAL A 486 9.12 -19.94 -4.14
C VAL A 486 9.02 -20.81 -2.89
N GLN A 487 8.31 -20.36 -1.84
CA GLN A 487 8.05 -21.15 -0.64
C GLN A 487 7.18 -22.37 -0.96
N PHE A 488 6.05 -22.20 -1.67
CA PHE A 488 5.19 -23.31 -2.10
C PHE A 488 5.98 -24.39 -2.87
N ILE A 489 6.86 -23.99 -3.79
CA ILE A 489 7.69 -24.92 -4.59
C ILE A 489 8.74 -25.65 -3.72
N LYS A 490 9.29 -25.00 -2.68
CA LYS A 490 10.25 -25.62 -1.75
C LYS A 490 9.59 -26.68 -0.85
N GLU A 491 8.49 -26.33 -0.21
CA GLU A 491 7.79 -27.20 0.77
C GLU A 491 7.30 -28.51 0.14
N GLN A 492 6.91 -28.50 -1.15
CA GLN A 492 6.55 -29.70 -1.93
C GLN A 492 7.64 -30.79 -1.97
N ASN A 493 8.90 -30.46 -1.68
CA ASN A 493 10.05 -31.36 -1.78
C ASN A 493 10.64 -31.75 -0.40
N PHE A 494 9.99 -31.41 0.71
CA PHE A 494 10.56 -31.58 2.06
C PHE A 494 9.76 -32.58 2.91
N GLU A 495 10.40 -33.64 3.39
CA GLU A 495 9.74 -34.76 4.10
C GLU A 495 9.17 -34.39 5.49
N GLY A 496 9.50 -33.20 6.00
CA GLY A 496 8.92 -32.60 7.22
C GLY A 496 8.19 -31.28 6.94
N GLY A 497 7.61 -31.12 5.75
CA GLY A 497 7.05 -29.87 5.24
C GLY A 497 5.88 -29.28 6.04
N ARG A 498 5.54 -28.03 5.69
CA ARG A 498 4.49 -27.20 6.31
C ARG A 498 3.09 -27.82 6.39
N SER A 499 2.23 -27.18 7.19
CA SER A 499 0.84 -27.59 7.34
C SER A 499 0.06 -27.39 6.03
N LEU A 500 -0.99 -28.18 5.82
CA LEU A 500 -1.85 -28.07 4.64
C LEU A 500 -2.53 -26.69 4.54
N GLN A 501 -2.76 -26.01 5.67
CA GLN A 501 -3.30 -24.64 5.70
C GLN A 501 -2.29 -23.67 5.08
N ASP A 502 -1.04 -23.71 5.54
CA ASP A 502 0.06 -22.87 5.06
C ASP A 502 0.27 -23.07 3.55
N MET A 503 0.08 -24.29 3.04
CA MET A 503 0.17 -24.59 1.60
C MET A 503 -0.98 -23.97 0.78
N VAL A 504 -2.18 -23.81 1.36
CA VAL A 504 -3.29 -23.08 0.72
C VAL A 504 -3.02 -21.57 0.75
N GLU A 505 -2.53 -21.05 1.87
CA GLU A 505 -2.18 -19.62 2.03
C GLU A 505 -1.03 -19.20 1.12
N LEU A 506 0.00 -20.03 0.97
CA LEU A 506 1.10 -19.82 0.02
C LEU A 506 0.62 -19.89 -1.44
N ALA A 507 -0.31 -20.79 -1.78
CA ALA A 507 -0.89 -20.88 -3.12
C ALA A 507 -1.79 -19.68 -3.46
N GLU A 508 -2.49 -19.12 -2.46
CA GLU A 508 -3.24 -17.87 -2.60
C GLU A 508 -2.31 -16.66 -2.77
N GLY A 509 -1.29 -16.54 -1.90
CA GLY A 509 -0.29 -15.48 -1.99
C GLY A 509 0.46 -15.49 -3.32
N ALA A 510 0.66 -16.67 -3.93
CA ALA A 510 1.33 -16.83 -5.23
C ALA A 510 0.56 -16.26 -6.44
N LEU A 511 -0.74 -15.94 -6.34
CA LEU A 511 -1.59 -15.64 -7.49
C LEU A 511 -1.13 -14.43 -8.33
N SER A 512 -0.68 -13.34 -7.70
CA SER A 512 -0.34 -12.09 -8.39
C SER A 512 0.99 -12.15 -9.15
N SER A 513 1.89 -13.06 -8.80
CA SER A 513 3.18 -13.21 -9.47
C SER A 513 3.15 -14.12 -10.71
N LEU A 514 2.10 -14.96 -10.85
CA LEU A 514 1.93 -15.90 -11.97
C LEU A 514 2.08 -15.30 -13.38
N PRO A 515 1.57 -14.09 -13.70
CA PRO A 515 1.75 -13.48 -15.02
C PRO A 515 3.23 -13.25 -15.40
N TYR A 516 4.08 -12.99 -14.40
CA TYR A 516 5.48 -12.61 -14.57
C TYR A 516 6.37 -13.83 -14.75
N HIS A 517 6.33 -14.80 -13.82
CA HIS A 517 7.22 -15.98 -13.86
C HIS A 517 6.65 -17.19 -14.61
N GLN A 518 5.32 -17.24 -14.81
CA GLN A 518 4.62 -18.26 -15.60
C GLN A 518 4.98 -19.71 -15.23
N HIS A 519 5.31 -19.98 -13.95
CA HIS A 519 5.54 -21.32 -13.43
C HIS A 519 4.22 -22.07 -13.20
N LEU A 520 3.54 -22.40 -14.30
CA LEU A 520 2.19 -23.01 -14.34
C LEU A 520 2.11 -24.37 -13.63
N ALA A 521 3.23 -25.04 -13.38
CA ALA A 521 3.28 -26.26 -12.57
C ALA A 521 2.76 -26.04 -11.14
N LEU A 522 2.89 -24.84 -10.57
CA LEU A 522 2.31 -24.48 -9.27
C LEU A 522 0.77 -24.62 -9.28
N VAL A 523 0.12 -24.13 -10.35
CA VAL A 523 -1.33 -24.26 -10.57
C VAL A 523 -1.75 -25.74 -10.58
N SER A 524 -0.95 -26.57 -11.26
CA SER A 524 -1.22 -28.01 -11.37
C SER A 524 -1.00 -28.75 -10.04
N GLN A 525 -0.01 -28.34 -9.24
CA GLN A 525 0.26 -28.87 -7.91
C GLN A 525 -0.84 -28.49 -6.91
N PHE A 526 -1.27 -27.22 -6.87
CA PHE A 526 -2.34 -26.78 -5.99
C PHE A 526 -3.68 -27.49 -6.29
N ILE A 527 -4.03 -27.66 -7.56
CA ILE A 527 -5.28 -28.35 -7.93
C ILE A 527 -5.24 -29.85 -7.58
N ARG A 528 -4.06 -30.47 -7.63
CA ARG A 528 -3.85 -31.83 -7.08
C ARG A 528 -4.00 -31.85 -5.56
N LEU A 529 -3.49 -30.85 -4.84
CA LEU A 529 -3.67 -30.71 -3.39
C LEU A 529 -5.16 -30.65 -2.99
N CYS A 530 -5.98 -29.86 -3.70
CA CYS A 530 -7.44 -29.81 -3.50
C CYS A 530 -8.10 -31.20 -3.67
N SER A 531 -7.69 -31.94 -4.70
CA SER A 531 -8.14 -33.30 -5.00
C SER A 531 -7.69 -34.32 -3.94
N ASP A 532 -6.45 -34.22 -3.48
CA ASP A 532 -5.85 -35.07 -2.45
C ASP A 532 -6.52 -34.88 -1.09
N MET A 533 -6.79 -33.63 -0.68
CA MET A 533 -7.52 -33.31 0.54
C MET A 533 -8.94 -33.88 0.58
N CYS A 534 -9.57 -34.14 -0.57
CA CYS A 534 -10.90 -34.73 -0.66
C CYS A 534 -10.90 -36.27 -0.54
N LYS A 535 -9.76 -36.94 -0.77
CA LYS A 535 -9.61 -38.40 -0.65
C LYS A 535 -10.00 -38.97 0.73
N PRO A 536 -9.50 -38.47 1.88
CA PRO A 536 -9.88 -39.00 3.19
C PRO A 536 -11.38 -38.87 3.46
N VAL A 537 -11.96 -39.85 4.18
CA VAL A 537 -13.40 -39.89 4.49
C VAL A 537 -13.84 -38.68 5.32
N HIS A 538 -13.01 -38.29 6.29
CA HIS A 538 -13.22 -37.18 7.22
C HIS A 538 -12.22 -36.05 6.92
N ALA A 539 -12.37 -35.41 5.75
CA ALA A 539 -11.62 -34.20 5.42
C ALA A 539 -12.02 -33.03 6.36
N ASN A 540 -11.07 -32.14 6.69
CA ASN A 540 -11.35 -30.95 7.50
C ASN A 540 -12.23 -29.97 6.69
N PRO A 541 -13.46 -29.64 7.14
CA PRO A 541 -14.38 -28.81 6.36
C PRO A 541 -13.88 -27.38 6.14
N GLN A 542 -13.20 -26.78 7.13
CA GLN A 542 -12.66 -25.42 7.02
C GLN A 542 -11.58 -25.35 5.92
N LEU A 543 -10.59 -26.25 6.01
CA LEU A 543 -9.51 -26.34 5.05
C LEU A 543 -10.02 -26.65 3.62
N VAL A 544 -11.07 -27.45 3.49
CA VAL A 544 -11.75 -27.69 2.18
C VAL A 544 -12.42 -26.41 1.67
N GLN A 545 -13.09 -25.63 2.52
CA GLN A 545 -13.69 -24.34 2.14
C GLN A 545 -12.62 -23.34 1.67
N ASP A 546 -11.49 -23.24 2.37
CA ASP A 546 -10.36 -22.40 1.96
C ASP A 546 -9.73 -22.87 0.64
N CYS A 547 -9.57 -24.18 0.44
CA CYS A 547 -9.15 -24.74 -0.85
C CYS A 547 -10.12 -24.39 -1.99
N THR A 548 -11.43 -24.49 -1.77
CA THR A 548 -12.46 -24.10 -2.75
C THR A 548 -12.37 -22.60 -3.09
N ARG A 549 -12.24 -21.75 -2.07
CA ARG A 549 -12.09 -20.29 -2.20
C ARG A 549 -10.88 -19.91 -3.06
N VAL A 550 -9.75 -20.59 -2.88
CA VAL A 550 -8.51 -20.35 -3.65
C VAL A 550 -8.57 -21.01 -5.04
N LEU A 551 -9.18 -22.19 -5.18
CA LEU A 551 -9.45 -22.84 -6.47
C LEU A 551 -10.26 -21.95 -7.41
N LEU A 552 -11.29 -21.27 -6.89
CA LEU A 552 -12.08 -20.31 -7.66
C LEU A 552 -11.21 -19.17 -8.21
N LYS A 553 -10.25 -18.65 -7.42
CA LYS A 553 -9.29 -17.64 -7.90
C LYS A 553 -8.40 -18.15 -9.04
N PHE A 554 -7.98 -19.42 -9.03
CA PHE A 554 -7.26 -20.03 -10.17
C PHE A 554 -8.16 -20.25 -11.40
N LEU A 555 -9.43 -20.65 -11.22
CA LEU A 555 -10.40 -20.85 -12.31
C LEU A 555 -10.95 -19.54 -12.90
N ALA A 556 -10.83 -18.43 -12.17
CA ALA A 556 -11.24 -17.08 -12.58
C ALA A 556 -10.05 -16.14 -12.89
N HIS A 557 -8.81 -16.64 -12.85
CA HIS A 557 -7.59 -15.82 -12.96
C HIS A 557 -7.54 -15.03 -14.29
N PRO A 558 -7.09 -13.76 -14.31
CA PRO A 558 -7.10 -12.95 -15.53
C PRO A 558 -6.21 -13.51 -16.67
N GLU A 559 -5.08 -14.14 -16.36
CA GLU A 559 -4.17 -14.71 -17.38
C GLU A 559 -4.73 -16.02 -17.95
N GLU A 560 -4.91 -16.07 -19.28
CA GLU A 560 -5.50 -17.25 -19.96
C GLU A 560 -4.69 -18.53 -19.71
N LYS A 561 -3.35 -18.45 -19.67
CA LYS A 561 -2.48 -19.59 -19.41
C LYS A 561 -2.73 -20.24 -18.04
N VAL A 562 -3.07 -19.44 -17.03
CA VAL A 562 -3.41 -19.92 -15.69
C VAL A 562 -4.75 -20.65 -15.72
N ARG A 563 -5.79 -20.05 -16.32
CA ARG A 563 -7.10 -20.72 -16.49
C ARG A 563 -6.99 -22.00 -17.31
N HIS A 564 -6.29 -21.98 -18.44
CA HIS A 564 -6.04 -23.16 -19.27
C HIS A 564 -5.40 -24.29 -18.44
N THR A 565 -4.33 -23.99 -17.69
CA THR A 565 -3.66 -24.99 -16.84
C THR A 565 -4.57 -25.50 -15.73
N ALA A 566 -5.39 -24.62 -15.15
CA ALA A 566 -6.32 -24.99 -14.09
C ALA A 566 -7.39 -25.97 -14.60
N TYR A 567 -8.14 -25.58 -15.65
CA TYR A 567 -9.16 -26.42 -16.26
C TYR A 567 -8.58 -27.74 -16.81
N GLN A 568 -7.40 -27.70 -17.42
CA GLN A 568 -6.71 -28.90 -17.90
C GLN A 568 -6.34 -29.85 -16.76
N THR A 569 -5.88 -29.34 -15.62
CA THR A 569 -5.53 -30.17 -14.46
C THR A 569 -6.78 -30.79 -13.83
N CYS A 570 -7.85 -30.01 -13.64
CA CYS A 570 -9.14 -30.52 -13.16
C CYS A 570 -9.69 -31.62 -14.09
N LEU A 571 -9.65 -31.40 -15.41
CA LEU A 571 -10.11 -32.36 -16.42
C LEU A 571 -9.27 -33.65 -16.44
N ASN A 572 -7.95 -33.55 -16.27
CA ASN A 572 -7.08 -34.73 -16.17
C ASN A 572 -7.41 -35.56 -14.93
N ILE A 573 -7.56 -34.94 -13.76
CA ILE A 573 -7.97 -35.63 -12.52
C ILE A 573 -9.34 -36.30 -12.70
N VAL A 574 -10.30 -35.61 -13.31
CA VAL A 574 -11.63 -36.17 -13.61
C VAL A 574 -11.54 -37.36 -14.57
N LYS A 575 -10.70 -37.31 -15.61
CA LYS A 575 -10.45 -38.44 -16.53
C LYS A 575 -9.74 -39.63 -15.87
N GLU A 576 -8.79 -39.37 -14.97
CA GLU A 576 -8.09 -40.41 -14.20
C GLU A 576 -9.00 -41.16 -13.21
N VAL A 577 -10.14 -40.57 -12.83
CA VAL A 577 -11.03 -41.03 -11.75
C VAL A 577 -12.40 -41.49 -12.25
N LEU A 578 -12.94 -40.89 -13.32
CA LEU A 578 -14.23 -41.22 -13.94
C LEU A 578 -14.09 -41.70 -15.40
N GLY A 579 -12.86 -41.94 -15.86
CA GLY A 579 -12.59 -42.45 -17.20
C GLY A 579 -13.10 -43.87 -17.44
N ILE A 580 -13.31 -44.22 -18.71
CA ILE A 580 -13.88 -45.51 -19.16
C ILE A 580 -13.06 -46.71 -18.65
N SER A 581 -11.75 -46.54 -18.44
CA SER A 581 -10.86 -47.56 -17.84
C SER A 581 -11.29 -48.02 -16.44
N ARG A 582 -11.99 -47.17 -15.67
CA ARG A 582 -12.55 -47.50 -14.35
C ARG A 582 -14.01 -47.94 -14.38
N ALA A 583 -14.62 -48.15 -15.55
CA ALA A 583 -16.02 -48.60 -15.63
C ALA A 583 -16.27 -49.99 -14.98
N ALA A 584 -15.21 -50.76 -14.70
CA ALA A 584 -15.28 -51.99 -13.91
C ALA A 584 -15.20 -51.78 -12.38
N GLU A 585 -14.70 -50.62 -11.92
CA GLU A 585 -14.57 -50.25 -10.50
C GLU A 585 -15.84 -49.52 -10.02
N THR A 586 -17.01 -50.18 -10.11
CA THR A 586 -18.29 -49.56 -9.76
C THR A 586 -18.39 -49.20 -8.28
N ALA A 587 -19.00 -48.04 -8.00
CA ALA A 587 -19.13 -47.46 -6.65
C ALA A 587 -17.80 -47.32 -5.88
N SER A 588 -16.72 -46.92 -6.57
CA SER A 588 -15.40 -46.77 -5.95
C SER A 588 -15.31 -45.57 -4.98
N GLN A 589 -14.58 -45.75 -3.88
CA GLN A 589 -14.19 -44.66 -2.98
C GLN A 589 -13.09 -43.76 -3.58
N SER A 590 -12.38 -44.18 -4.64
CA SER A 590 -11.42 -43.30 -5.34
C SER A 590 -12.11 -42.07 -5.94
N CYS A 591 -13.40 -42.15 -6.28
CA CYS A 591 -14.20 -41.02 -6.76
C CYS A 591 -14.29 -39.84 -5.78
N ARG A 592 -13.91 -40.01 -4.50
CA ARG A 592 -13.84 -38.91 -3.53
C ARG A 592 -12.88 -37.80 -3.95
N SER A 593 -11.83 -38.09 -4.71
CA SER A 593 -10.88 -37.08 -5.18
C SER A 593 -11.46 -36.09 -6.20
N VAL A 594 -12.72 -36.26 -6.63
CA VAL A 594 -13.44 -35.31 -7.49
C VAL A 594 -14.28 -34.32 -6.66
N LEU A 595 -14.46 -34.52 -5.35
CA LEU A 595 -15.35 -33.70 -4.51
C LEU A 595 -14.95 -32.21 -4.43
N PHE A 596 -13.70 -31.85 -4.72
CA PHE A 596 -13.26 -30.44 -4.83
C PHE A 596 -13.91 -29.67 -6.00
N LEU A 597 -14.54 -30.38 -6.94
CA LEU A 597 -15.35 -29.81 -8.02
C LEU A 597 -16.86 -29.92 -7.74
N VAL A 598 -17.25 -30.51 -6.61
CA VAL A 598 -18.64 -30.74 -6.20
C VAL A 598 -19.04 -29.71 -5.15
N ASP A 599 -18.97 -28.46 -5.57
CA ASP A 599 -19.35 -27.26 -4.81
C ASP A 599 -20.18 -26.33 -5.72
N PRO A 600 -21.28 -25.70 -5.25
CA PRO A 600 -22.11 -24.81 -6.04
C PRO A 600 -21.34 -23.69 -6.76
N HIS A 601 -20.37 -23.06 -6.11
CA HIS A 601 -19.62 -21.93 -6.67
C HIS A 601 -18.65 -22.41 -7.76
N VAL A 602 -18.05 -23.59 -7.59
CA VAL A 602 -17.17 -24.20 -8.60
C VAL A 602 -17.99 -24.64 -9.82
N LEU A 603 -19.14 -25.27 -9.60
CA LEU A 603 -20.07 -25.63 -10.67
C LEU A 603 -20.63 -24.39 -11.38
N TYR A 604 -20.90 -23.30 -10.65
CA TYR A 604 -21.28 -22.01 -11.22
C TYR A 604 -20.14 -21.39 -12.04
N GLN A 605 -18.90 -21.38 -11.55
CA GLN A 605 -17.72 -20.90 -12.29
C GLN A 605 -17.54 -21.65 -13.62
N LEU A 606 -17.68 -22.97 -13.59
CA LEU A 606 -17.63 -23.83 -14.78
C LEU A 606 -18.77 -23.50 -15.76
N CYS A 607 -20.00 -23.30 -15.28
CA CYS A 607 -21.18 -23.07 -16.12
C CYS A 607 -21.29 -21.63 -16.67
N CYS A 608 -21.08 -20.60 -15.84
CA CYS A 608 -21.26 -19.19 -16.21
C CYS A 608 -20.06 -18.58 -16.93
N PHE A 609 -18.84 -19.01 -16.62
CA PHE A 609 -17.62 -18.43 -17.19
C PHE A 609 -16.88 -19.45 -18.06
N GLY A 610 -16.64 -20.66 -17.55
CA GLY A 610 -15.98 -21.74 -18.30
C GLY A 610 -16.65 -22.04 -19.65
N LEU A 611 -17.94 -22.41 -19.64
CA LEU A 611 -18.73 -22.66 -20.86
C LEU A 611 -19.02 -21.38 -21.68
N ALA A 612 -18.80 -20.19 -21.14
CA ALA A 612 -19.03 -18.92 -21.84
C ALA A 612 -17.82 -18.45 -22.67
N GLU A 613 -16.62 -18.98 -22.41
CA GLU A 613 -15.40 -18.76 -23.23
C GLU A 613 -15.49 -19.45 -24.61
N ASN A 614 -16.45 -19.00 -25.42
CA ASN A 614 -16.65 -19.48 -26.78
C ASN A 614 -15.38 -19.22 -27.63
N LYS A 615 -14.84 -20.30 -28.21
CA LYS A 615 -13.61 -20.38 -29.04
C LYS A 615 -12.28 -20.49 -28.29
N THR A 616 -12.24 -20.55 -26.95
CA THR A 616 -11.02 -20.94 -26.23
C THR A 616 -11.03 -22.44 -25.92
N LYS A 617 -9.85 -23.01 -25.64
CA LYS A 617 -9.76 -24.40 -25.15
C LYS A 617 -10.37 -24.57 -23.76
N VAL A 618 -10.51 -23.48 -22.99
CA VAL A 618 -11.11 -23.52 -21.65
C VAL A 618 -12.58 -23.94 -21.74
N GLY A 619 -13.33 -23.40 -22.71
CA GLY A 619 -14.73 -23.81 -22.95
C GLY A 619 -14.90 -25.28 -23.34
N GLU A 620 -14.00 -25.80 -24.19
CA GLU A 620 -13.97 -27.23 -24.53
C GLU A 620 -13.69 -28.11 -23.30
N MET A 621 -12.70 -27.72 -22.49
CA MET A 621 -12.34 -28.45 -21.27
C MET A 621 -13.41 -28.36 -20.18
N ALA A 622 -14.09 -27.22 -20.04
CA ALA A 622 -15.24 -27.04 -19.14
C ALA A 622 -16.40 -27.96 -19.53
N ALA A 623 -16.72 -28.02 -20.83
CA ALA A 623 -17.78 -28.87 -21.36
C ALA A 623 -17.46 -30.36 -21.21
N GLU A 624 -16.20 -30.77 -21.44
CA GLU A 624 -15.79 -32.16 -21.23
C GLU A 624 -15.75 -32.53 -19.74
N LEU A 625 -15.32 -31.63 -18.86
CA LEU A 625 -15.29 -31.85 -17.41
C LEU A 625 -16.71 -32.07 -16.86
N LEU A 626 -17.65 -31.18 -17.18
CA LEU A 626 -19.05 -31.32 -16.78
C LEU A 626 -19.68 -32.61 -17.38
N LEU A 627 -19.30 -32.99 -18.61
CA LEU A 627 -19.75 -34.23 -19.22
C LEU A 627 -19.32 -35.48 -18.43
N TYR A 628 -18.04 -35.57 -17.99
CA TYR A 628 -17.58 -36.68 -17.16
C TYR A 628 -18.24 -36.70 -15.78
N LEU A 629 -18.48 -35.54 -15.15
CA LEU A 629 -19.21 -35.47 -13.88
C LEU A 629 -20.63 -36.05 -14.02
N LEU A 630 -21.39 -35.61 -15.02
CA LEU A 630 -22.75 -36.08 -15.26
C LEU A 630 -22.84 -37.54 -15.72
N GLN A 631 -21.82 -38.06 -16.41
CA GLN A 631 -21.74 -39.48 -16.80
C GLN A 631 -21.20 -40.39 -15.68
N GLY A 632 -20.66 -39.84 -14.60
CA GLY A 632 -20.01 -40.58 -13.51
C GLY A 632 -20.92 -41.48 -12.66
N ARG A 633 -22.25 -41.46 -12.85
CA ARG A 633 -23.26 -42.17 -12.03
C ARG A 633 -22.95 -43.65 -11.73
N LEU A 634 -22.36 -44.38 -12.67
CA LEU A 634 -22.08 -45.81 -12.53
C LEU A 634 -20.76 -46.10 -11.78
N ILE A 635 -19.84 -45.12 -11.74
CA ILE A 635 -18.50 -45.25 -11.14
C ILE A 635 -18.52 -44.68 -9.71
N MET A 636 -19.20 -43.55 -9.51
CA MET A 636 -19.39 -42.93 -8.20
C MET A 636 -20.19 -43.80 -7.23
N THR A 637 -19.92 -43.67 -5.93
CA THR A 637 -20.86 -44.13 -4.90
C THR A 637 -22.13 -43.28 -4.90
N ALA A 638 -23.26 -43.85 -4.46
CA ALA A 638 -24.52 -43.13 -4.32
C ALA A 638 -24.39 -41.87 -3.44
N ALA A 639 -23.52 -41.88 -2.42
CA ALA A 639 -23.27 -40.71 -1.57
C ALA A 639 -22.55 -39.56 -2.30
N ILE A 640 -21.59 -39.87 -3.18
CA ILE A 640 -20.90 -38.86 -4.01
C ILE A 640 -21.83 -38.35 -5.11
N TRP A 641 -22.60 -39.24 -5.74
CA TRP A 641 -23.58 -38.86 -6.76
C TRP A 641 -24.69 -37.98 -6.19
N ASN A 642 -25.22 -38.28 -4.99
CA ASN A 642 -26.20 -37.43 -4.33
C ASN A 642 -25.62 -36.04 -4.05
N LYS A 643 -24.40 -35.93 -3.49
CA LYS A 643 -23.72 -34.62 -3.33
C LYS A 643 -23.59 -33.84 -4.64
N LEU A 644 -23.36 -34.51 -5.77
CA LEU A 644 -23.34 -33.85 -7.08
C LEU A 644 -24.72 -33.36 -7.51
N MET A 645 -25.80 -34.12 -7.24
CA MET A 645 -27.16 -33.62 -7.48
C MET A 645 -27.48 -32.42 -6.58
N ASP A 646 -27.16 -32.49 -5.29
CA ASP A 646 -27.40 -31.43 -4.30
C ASP A 646 -26.64 -30.15 -4.66
N ALA A 647 -25.36 -30.25 -5.05
CA ALA A 647 -24.55 -29.11 -5.49
C ALA A 647 -24.94 -28.57 -6.87
N LEU A 648 -25.58 -29.38 -7.73
CA LEU A 648 -26.10 -28.92 -9.02
C LEU A 648 -27.42 -28.16 -8.90
N LEU A 649 -28.29 -28.45 -7.92
CA LEU A 649 -29.56 -27.74 -7.72
C LEU A 649 -29.46 -26.20 -7.85
N PRO A 650 -28.60 -25.49 -7.08
CA PRO A 650 -28.45 -24.04 -7.20
C PRO A 650 -27.98 -23.54 -8.58
N VAL A 651 -27.25 -24.36 -9.33
CA VAL A 651 -26.66 -24.00 -10.64
C VAL A 651 -27.51 -24.51 -11.83
N LEU A 652 -28.49 -25.38 -11.55
CA LEU A 652 -29.28 -26.08 -12.56
C LEU A 652 -29.94 -25.17 -13.61
N PRO A 653 -30.50 -23.98 -13.28
CA PRO A 653 -31.08 -23.09 -14.29
C PRO A 653 -30.03 -22.54 -15.27
N VAL A 654 -28.78 -22.35 -14.83
CA VAL A 654 -27.66 -21.90 -15.68
C VAL A 654 -27.20 -23.05 -16.58
N LEU A 655 -26.99 -24.24 -16.01
CA LEU A 655 -26.59 -25.43 -16.77
C LEU A 655 -27.64 -25.81 -17.83
N GLN A 656 -28.93 -25.60 -17.54
CA GLN A 656 -30.04 -25.78 -18.48
C GLN A 656 -29.96 -24.83 -19.70
N GLY A 657 -29.25 -23.70 -19.61
CA GLY A 657 -28.94 -22.84 -20.76
C GLY A 657 -28.05 -23.51 -21.82
N TYR A 658 -27.39 -24.62 -21.48
CA TYR A 658 -26.56 -25.43 -22.38
C TYR A 658 -27.23 -26.77 -22.77
N ALA A 659 -28.51 -26.94 -22.47
CA ALA A 659 -29.30 -28.09 -22.92
C ALA A 659 -29.52 -28.03 -24.45
N SER A 660 -29.22 -29.13 -25.14
CA SER A 660 -29.33 -29.27 -26.60
C SER A 660 -29.42 -30.74 -26.97
N VAL A 661 -30.22 -31.09 -27.97
CA VAL A 661 -30.32 -32.45 -28.52
C VAL A 661 -29.09 -32.85 -29.34
N GLU A 662 -28.29 -31.90 -29.81
CA GLU A 662 -27.14 -32.16 -30.69
C GLU A 662 -25.89 -32.54 -29.90
N THR A 663 -25.52 -31.72 -28.91
CA THR A 663 -24.26 -31.86 -28.17
C THR A 663 -24.28 -33.05 -27.20
N LYS A 664 -23.09 -33.50 -26.77
CA LYS A 664 -22.97 -34.58 -25.76
C LYS A 664 -23.38 -34.09 -24.37
N LEU A 665 -22.92 -32.89 -23.98
CA LEU A 665 -23.25 -32.26 -22.70
C LEU A 665 -24.74 -31.93 -22.63
N GLY A 666 -25.29 -31.29 -23.66
CA GLY A 666 -26.69 -30.90 -23.73
C GLY A 666 -27.64 -32.08 -23.53
N ARG A 667 -27.39 -33.22 -24.19
CA ARG A 667 -28.18 -34.44 -23.97
C ARG A 667 -28.04 -35.03 -22.57
N CYS A 668 -26.89 -34.89 -21.92
CA CYS A 668 -26.74 -35.29 -20.52
C CYS A 668 -27.53 -34.37 -19.59
N VAL A 669 -27.54 -33.05 -19.83
CA VAL A 669 -28.35 -32.07 -19.09
C VAL A 669 -29.84 -32.34 -19.25
N VAL A 670 -30.32 -32.64 -20.46
CA VAL A 670 -31.71 -33.06 -20.71
C VAL A 670 -32.05 -34.35 -19.96
N GLY A 671 -31.15 -35.34 -19.99
CA GLY A 671 -31.33 -36.63 -19.31
C GLY A 671 -31.46 -36.55 -17.77
N LEU A 672 -31.05 -35.44 -17.14
CA LEU A 672 -31.30 -35.19 -15.71
C LEU A 672 -32.79 -34.91 -15.41
N LEU A 673 -33.53 -34.44 -16.42
CA LEU A 673 -34.89 -33.90 -16.29
C LEU A 673 -35.98 -34.91 -16.68
N HIS A 674 -35.59 -35.96 -17.41
CA HIS A 674 -36.53 -36.96 -17.92
C HIS A 674 -37.42 -37.56 -16.79
N PRO A 675 -38.75 -37.61 -16.99
CA PRO A 675 -39.64 -38.38 -16.15
C PRO A 675 -39.31 -39.88 -16.27
N SER A 676 -39.46 -40.62 -15.18
CA SER A 676 -39.21 -42.07 -15.16
C SER A 676 -39.98 -42.70 -13.99
N SER A 677 -40.53 -43.88 -14.23
CA SER A 677 -41.35 -44.65 -13.28
C SER A 677 -40.55 -45.49 -12.28
N GLU A 678 -39.27 -45.76 -12.56
CA GLU A 678 -38.40 -46.59 -11.72
C GLU A 678 -37.54 -45.73 -10.79
N GLY A 679 -37.66 -45.89 -9.47
CA GLY A 679 -36.65 -45.45 -8.48
C GLY A 679 -36.28 -43.95 -8.43
N GLU A 680 -36.70 -43.25 -7.38
CA GLU A 680 -36.29 -41.86 -7.11
C GLU A 680 -34.83 -41.74 -6.60
N VAL A 681 -34.13 -42.84 -6.35
CA VAL A 681 -32.79 -42.84 -5.72
C VAL A 681 -31.73 -42.23 -6.66
N GLY A 682 -31.02 -41.21 -6.17
CA GLY A 682 -29.96 -40.51 -6.89
C GLY A 682 -30.47 -39.79 -8.13
N ARG A 683 -31.56 -39.04 -8.04
CA ARG A 683 -32.10 -38.20 -9.11
C ARG A 683 -32.51 -36.84 -8.55
N LEU A 684 -32.65 -35.85 -9.44
CA LEU A 684 -33.23 -34.57 -9.09
C LEU A 684 -34.68 -34.74 -8.58
N PRO A 685 -35.13 -33.94 -7.60
CA PRO A 685 -36.51 -33.95 -7.11
C PRO A 685 -37.55 -33.79 -8.23
N LYS A 686 -38.74 -34.36 -8.07
CA LYS A 686 -39.82 -34.28 -9.08
C LYS A 686 -40.19 -32.85 -9.45
N LEU A 687 -40.20 -31.95 -8.47
CA LEU A 687 -40.43 -30.52 -8.67
C LEU A 687 -39.37 -29.91 -9.59
N GLU A 688 -38.09 -30.21 -9.37
CA GLU A 688 -36.98 -29.65 -10.15
C GLU A 688 -36.88 -30.22 -11.57
N ARG A 689 -37.27 -31.48 -11.75
CA ARG A 689 -37.44 -32.07 -13.09
C ARG A 689 -38.59 -31.41 -13.85
N LEU A 690 -39.72 -31.10 -13.20
CA LEU A 690 -40.82 -30.32 -13.79
C LEU A 690 -40.38 -28.88 -14.10
N ARG A 691 -39.77 -28.17 -13.14
CA ARG A 691 -39.29 -26.78 -13.32
C ARG A 691 -38.27 -26.72 -14.46
N GLY A 692 -37.36 -27.70 -14.56
CA GLY A 692 -36.47 -27.87 -15.70
C GLY A 692 -37.19 -28.04 -17.04
N GLY A 693 -38.19 -28.92 -17.13
CA GLY A 693 -39.01 -29.07 -18.34
C GLY A 693 -39.73 -27.77 -18.75
N LEU A 694 -40.26 -27.02 -17.77
CA LEU A 694 -40.93 -25.74 -18.00
C LEU A 694 -39.95 -24.62 -18.44
N ARG A 695 -38.72 -24.60 -17.91
CA ARG A 695 -37.65 -23.71 -18.40
C ARG A 695 -37.28 -24.01 -19.85
N LEU A 696 -37.23 -25.29 -20.24
CA LEU A 696 -36.89 -25.68 -21.62
C LEU A 696 -38.00 -25.38 -22.64
N LEU A 697 -39.28 -25.27 -22.23
CA LEU A 697 -40.34 -24.69 -23.06
C LEU A 697 -40.11 -23.20 -23.40
N MET A 698 -39.25 -22.50 -22.66
CA MET A 698 -38.81 -21.13 -22.96
C MET A 698 -37.55 -21.08 -23.85
N SER A 699 -37.02 -22.24 -24.29
CA SER A 699 -35.82 -22.30 -25.14
C SER A 699 -36.03 -21.69 -26.52
N ARG A 700 -34.98 -21.11 -27.09
CA ARG A 700 -34.96 -20.56 -28.45
C ARG A 700 -35.07 -21.67 -29.52
N GLU A 701 -34.50 -22.85 -29.25
CA GLU A 701 -34.48 -23.99 -30.16
C GLU A 701 -35.84 -24.73 -30.18
N SER A 702 -36.43 -24.93 -31.37
CA SER A 702 -37.73 -25.62 -31.51
C SER A 702 -37.65 -27.07 -31.05
N SER A 703 -36.60 -27.79 -31.45
CA SER A 703 -36.29 -29.16 -31.02
C SER A 703 -36.23 -29.31 -29.50
N MET A 704 -35.69 -28.30 -28.80
CA MET A 704 -35.67 -28.27 -27.34
C MET A 704 -37.05 -28.02 -26.72
N ARG A 705 -37.92 -27.22 -27.36
CA ARG A 705 -39.31 -27.04 -26.92
C ARG A 705 -40.17 -28.28 -27.19
N GLU A 706 -39.88 -29.02 -28.26
CA GLU A 706 -40.53 -30.29 -28.60
C GLU A 706 -40.20 -31.38 -27.56
N GLU A 707 -38.91 -31.56 -27.24
CA GLU A 707 -38.46 -32.47 -26.17
C GLU A 707 -39.02 -32.03 -24.79
N ALA A 708 -39.06 -30.73 -24.51
CA ALA A 708 -39.64 -30.19 -23.28
C ALA A 708 -41.16 -30.45 -23.18
N ALA A 709 -41.91 -30.31 -24.28
CA ALA A 709 -43.32 -30.64 -24.32
C ALA A 709 -43.57 -32.15 -24.08
N ALA A 710 -42.68 -33.02 -24.57
CA ALA A 710 -42.72 -34.47 -24.32
C ALA A 710 -42.33 -34.87 -22.89
N MET A 711 -41.53 -34.07 -22.18
CA MET A 711 -41.32 -34.24 -20.73
C MET A 711 -42.50 -33.73 -19.91
N VAL A 712 -43.04 -32.56 -20.24
CA VAL A 712 -44.12 -31.91 -19.49
C VAL A 712 -45.47 -32.62 -19.67
N SER A 713 -45.75 -33.21 -20.83
CA SER A 713 -46.95 -34.02 -21.06
C SER A 713 -47.07 -35.20 -20.09
N GLN A 714 -45.95 -35.83 -19.71
CA GLN A 714 -45.94 -36.94 -18.74
C GLN A 714 -46.31 -36.48 -17.31
N TYR A 715 -45.94 -35.26 -16.91
CA TYR A 715 -46.38 -34.69 -15.63
C TYR A 715 -47.87 -34.33 -15.64
N LEU A 716 -48.43 -33.93 -16.79
CA LEU A 716 -49.87 -33.70 -16.96
C LEU A 716 -50.67 -35.02 -16.92
N ALA A 717 -50.16 -36.08 -17.57
CA ALA A 717 -50.78 -37.41 -17.60
C ALA A 717 -50.73 -38.14 -16.24
N LEU A 718 -49.68 -37.93 -15.43
CA LEU A 718 -49.51 -38.52 -14.10
C LEU A 718 -50.15 -37.70 -12.97
N GLU A 719 -50.90 -36.63 -13.28
CA GLU A 719 -51.46 -35.75 -12.27
C GLU A 719 -52.69 -36.35 -11.56
N SER A 720 -52.69 -36.28 -10.23
CA SER A 720 -53.81 -36.74 -9.40
C SER A 720 -55.07 -35.90 -9.65
N GLY A 721 -56.07 -36.51 -10.29
CA GLY A 721 -57.35 -35.87 -10.62
C GLY A 721 -57.41 -35.21 -12.00
N GLY A 722 -56.36 -35.30 -12.83
CA GLY A 722 -56.24 -34.59 -14.11
C GLY A 722 -57.44 -34.75 -15.07
N ALA A 723 -58.13 -35.89 -15.06
CA ALA A 723 -59.33 -36.15 -15.88
C ALA A 723 -60.55 -35.27 -15.54
N GLN A 724 -60.55 -34.58 -14.40
CA GLN A 724 -61.58 -33.59 -14.00
C GLN A 724 -61.17 -32.14 -14.35
N LEU A 725 -59.96 -31.95 -14.85
CA LEU A 725 -59.36 -30.64 -15.12
C LEU A 725 -59.32 -30.32 -16.63
N LEU A 726 -59.14 -29.04 -16.95
CA LEU A 726 -59.20 -28.50 -18.31
C LEU A 726 -57.85 -27.94 -18.77
N PRO A 727 -57.49 -28.10 -20.05
CA PRO A 727 -58.16 -28.93 -21.05
C PRO A 727 -58.00 -30.42 -20.72
N LYS A 728 -59.01 -31.25 -21.04
CA LYS A 728 -59.03 -32.68 -20.68
C LYS A 728 -57.87 -33.44 -21.31
N ASP A 729 -57.54 -33.12 -22.55
CA ASP A 729 -56.42 -33.69 -23.31
C ASP A 729 -55.12 -32.87 -23.13
N ALA A 730 -54.82 -32.38 -21.91
CA ALA A 730 -53.71 -31.45 -21.66
C ALA A 730 -52.35 -31.97 -22.15
N GLU A 731 -52.11 -33.28 -22.02
CA GLU A 731 -50.95 -34.00 -22.56
C GLU A 731 -50.80 -33.85 -24.09
N GLN A 732 -51.90 -33.89 -24.84
CA GLN A 732 -51.92 -33.72 -26.30
C GLN A 732 -52.02 -32.24 -26.71
N ALA A 733 -52.46 -31.37 -25.80
CA ALA A 733 -52.49 -29.93 -26.00
C ALA A 733 -51.07 -29.32 -25.94
N ILE A 734 -50.25 -29.69 -24.94
CA ILE A 734 -48.87 -29.18 -24.84
C ILE A 734 -48.00 -29.60 -26.03
N LEU A 735 -48.16 -30.84 -26.51
CA LEU A 735 -47.49 -31.34 -27.72
C LEU A 735 -47.88 -30.61 -29.02
N LYS A 736 -48.97 -29.83 -29.02
CA LYS A 736 -49.39 -28.96 -30.14
C LYS A 736 -49.07 -27.48 -29.89
N ALA A 737 -48.57 -27.15 -28.71
CA ALA A 737 -48.42 -25.79 -28.20
C ALA A 737 -47.02 -25.57 -27.58
N GLN A 738 -45.97 -26.11 -28.21
CA GLN A 738 -44.58 -25.97 -27.76
C GLN A 738 -44.12 -24.51 -27.58
N ASP A 739 -44.75 -23.57 -28.29
CA ASP A 739 -44.50 -22.12 -28.20
C ASP A 739 -45.34 -21.41 -27.11
N ILE A 740 -46.11 -22.11 -26.26
CA ILE A 740 -47.09 -21.50 -25.34
C ILE A 740 -46.48 -20.51 -24.33
N LEU A 741 -45.19 -20.63 -24.02
CA LEU A 741 -44.46 -19.72 -23.12
C LEU A 741 -43.59 -18.68 -23.85
N ILE A 742 -43.63 -18.63 -25.20
CA ILE A 742 -42.81 -17.73 -26.01
C ILE A 742 -43.55 -16.39 -26.23
N VAL A 743 -43.21 -15.40 -25.40
CA VAL A 743 -43.75 -14.03 -25.47
C VAL A 743 -43.26 -13.34 -26.75
N ARG A 744 -44.19 -12.97 -27.64
CA ARG A 744 -43.87 -12.39 -28.96
C ARG A 744 -43.78 -10.86 -28.99
N GLN A 745 -44.30 -10.17 -27.97
CA GLN A 745 -44.18 -8.71 -27.83
C GLN A 745 -43.63 -8.33 -26.46
N GLN A 746 -42.53 -7.58 -26.46
CA GLN A 746 -41.90 -7.10 -25.24
C GLN A 746 -42.67 -5.88 -24.72
N GLN A 747 -43.45 -6.06 -23.65
CA GLN A 747 -44.13 -4.94 -22.99
C GLN A 747 -43.09 -4.01 -22.35
N GLN A 748 -43.03 -2.77 -22.82
CA GLN A 748 -42.24 -1.72 -22.17
C GLN A 748 -42.88 -1.36 -20.83
N GLN A 749 -42.37 -1.93 -19.73
CA GLN A 749 -42.70 -1.44 -18.39
C GLN A 749 -42.03 -0.07 -18.21
N PRO A 750 -42.78 1.03 -18.02
CA PRO A 750 -42.19 2.34 -17.77
C PRO A 750 -41.54 2.32 -16.39
N ASN A 751 -40.29 2.77 -16.28
CA ASN A 751 -39.57 2.74 -15.02
C ASN A 751 -40.20 3.72 -14.02
N ARG A 752 -40.77 3.20 -12.91
CA ARG A 752 -41.68 3.93 -11.99
C ARG A 752 -41.11 4.13 -10.58
N GLU A 753 -39.79 4.06 -10.44
CA GLU A 753 -39.08 4.09 -9.14
C GLU A 753 -39.38 5.33 -8.26
N ASN A 754 -39.89 6.42 -8.83
CA ASN A 754 -40.20 7.68 -8.13
C ASN A 754 -41.65 8.18 -8.31
N GLN A 755 -42.65 7.29 -8.41
CA GLN A 755 -44.06 7.72 -8.34
C GLN A 755 -44.60 7.70 -6.91
N SER A 756 -45.16 8.84 -6.46
CA SER A 756 -45.92 8.92 -5.21
C SER A 756 -47.19 8.09 -5.30
N SER A 757 -47.47 7.27 -4.29
CA SER A 757 -48.63 6.39 -4.28
C SER A 757 -49.95 7.16 -4.43
N ILE A 758 -50.75 6.74 -5.42
CA ILE A 758 -52.06 7.34 -5.73
C ILE A 758 -53.18 6.61 -4.96
N PHE A 759 -52.92 5.38 -4.52
CA PHE A 759 -53.89 4.51 -3.84
C PHE A 759 -53.69 4.54 -2.33
N GLN A 760 -54.76 4.29 -1.57
CA GLN A 760 -54.70 4.12 -0.12
C GLN A 760 -55.09 2.69 0.29
N PRO A 761 -54.67 2.19 1.46
CA PRO A 761 -55.03 0.85 1.94
C PRO A 761 -56.54 0.59 1.93
N GLU A 762 -57.36 1.61 2.18
CA GLU A 762 -58.82 1.52 2.15
C GLU A 762 -59.37 1.19 0.76
N ASP A 763 -58.65 1.49 -0.32
CA ASP A 763 -59.08 1.16 -1.69
C ASP A 763 -58.92 -0.34 -1.99
N VAL A 764 -57.89 -0.98 -1.44
CA VAL A 764 -57.75 -2.44 -1.42
C VAL A 764 -58.92 -3.07 -0.66
N LEU A 765 -59.27 -2.52 0.52
CA LEU A 765 -60.37 -3.03 1.36
C LEU A 765 -61.75 -2.87 0.71
N LYS A 766 -62.05 -1.72 0.09
CA LYS A 766 -63.32 -1.49 -0.64
C LYS A 766 -63.53 -2.47 -1.80
N LEU A 767 -62.44 -2.83 -2.49
CA LEU A 767 -62.47 -3.70 -3.66
C LEU A 767 -62.46 -5.19 -3.29
N TRP A 768 -62.02 -5.52 -2.07
CA TRP A 768 -61.90 -6.89 -1.56
C TRP A 768 -63.21 -7.66 -1.57
N ASP A 769 -64.30 -7.08 -1.06
CA ASP A 769 -65.61 -7.72 -0.99
C ASP A 769 -66.19 -8.04 -2.38
N LEU A 770 -65.93 -7.18 -3.37
CA LEU A 770 -66.33 -7.37 -4.77
C LEU A 770 -65.53 -8.46 -5.48
N TYR A 771 -64.32 -8.75 -5.00
CA TYR A 771 -63.45 -9.80 -5.53
C TYR A 771 -63.72 -11.16 -4.87
N THR A 772 -63.97 -11.20 -3.56
CA THR A 772 -64.14 -12.43 -2.78
C THR A 772 -65.56 -12.96 -2.71
N SER A 773 -66.57 -12.08 -2.62
CA SER A 773 -67.92 -12.51 -2.23
C SER A 773 -68.54 -13.49 -3.24
N PRO A 774 -69.11 -14.64 -2.79
CA PRO A 774 -69.70 -15.63 -3.68
C PRO A 774 -71.01 -15.16 -4.33
N THR A 775 -71.68 -14.13 -3.79
CA THR A 775 -72.96 -13.61 -4.32
C THR A 775 -72.77 -12.59 -5.45
N VAL A 776 -71.54 -12.25 -5.81
CA VAL A 776 -71.21 -11.28 -6.86
C VAL A 776 -71.15 -11.96 -8.23
N GLU A 777 -71.72 -11.33 -9.26
CA GLU A 777 -71.69 -11.83 -10.64
C GLU A 777 -70.26 -11.93 -11.19
N GLY A 778 -69.98 -12.93 -12.03
CA GLY A 778 -68.64 -13.15 -12.59
C GLY A 778 -68.10 -11.98 -13.43
N VAL A 779 -68.97 -11.12 -13.97
CA VAL A 779 -68.58 -9.89 -14.67
C VAL A 779 -68.07 -8.81 -13.68
N VAL A 780 -68.76 -8.64 -12.55
CA VAL A 780 -68.35 -7.67 -11.51
C VAL A 780 -67.06 -8.14 -10.82
N ARG A 781 -66.96 -9.43 -10.48
CA ARG A 781 -65.73 -10.03 -9.92
C ARG A 781 -64.53 -9.87 -10.84
N ARG A 782 -64.74 -9.98 -12.16
CA ARG A 782 -63.71 -9.74 -13.19
C ARG A 782 -63.29 -8.28 -13.27
N SER A 783 -64.24 -7.34 -13.14
CA SER A 783 -63.93 -5.91 -13.05
C SER A 783 -63.10 -5.59 -11.80
N ALA A 784 -63.43 -6.19 -10.65
CA ALA A 784 -62.63 -6.06 -9.43
C ALA A 784 -61.21 -6.64 -9.59
N ALA A 785 -61.08 -7.85 -10.15
CA ALA A 785 -59.79 -8.46 -10.46
C ALA A 785 -58.94 -7.58 -11.42
N GLN A 786 -59.57 -7.00 -12.45
CA GLN A 786 -58.90 -6.13 -13.42
C GLN A 786 -58.56 -4.74 -12.85
N GLN A 787 -59.24 -4.28 -11.80
CA GLN A 787 -58.83 -3.10 -11.03
C GLN A 787 -57.67 -3.43 -10.09
N PHE A 788 -57.65 -4.62 -9.48
CA PHE A 788 -56.53 -5.05 -8.64
C PHE A 788 -55.20 -5.14 -9.40
N THR A 789 -55.17 -5.47 -10.70
CA THR A 789 -53.90 -5.40 -11.48
C THR A 789 -53.34 -3.98 -11.61
N THR A 790 -54.18 -2.95 -11.44
CA THR A 790 -53.78 -1.54 -11.51
C THR A 790 -53.38 -1.01 -10.13
N ILE A 791 -54.10 -1.42 -9.07
CA ILE A 791 -53.77 -1.06 -7.69
C ILE A 791 -52.48 -1.76 -7.24
N LEU A 792 -52.30 -3.04 -7.55
CA LEU A 792 -51.11 -3.83 -7.22
C LEU A 792 -49.95 -3.60 -8.20
N ALA A 793 -50.07 -2.67 -9.15
CA ALA A 793 -48.89 -2.07 -9.79
C ALA A 793 -48.18 -1.08 -8.84
N ASP A 794 -48.80 -0.69 -7.73
CA ASP A 794 -48.18 -0.01 -6.61
C ASP A 794 -47.80 -1.02 -5.52
N LYS A 795 -46.50 -1.10 -5.22
CA LYS A 795 -45.97 -2.06 -4.23
C LYS A 795 -46.35 -1.76 -2.79
N LEU A 796 -46.74 -0.53 -2.46
CA LEU A 796 -47.23 -0.21 -1.11
C LEU A 796 -48.56 -0.90 -0.81
N MET A 797 -49.35 -1.24 -1.84
CA MET A 797 -50.64 -1.92 -1.68
C MET A 797 -50.51 -3.44 -1.49
N HIS A 798 -49.32 -4.02 -1.74
CA HIS A 798 -49.08 -5.46 -1.68
C HIS A 798 -49.25 -6.03 -0.27
N GLU A 799 -48.86 -5.30 0.78
CA GLU A 799 -49.02 -5.80 2.15
C GLU A 799 -50.49 -5.87 2.55
N THR A 800 -51.28 -4.83 2.26
CA THR A 800 -52.72 -4.80 2.56
C THR A 800 -53.46 -5.95 1.88
N PHE A 801 -53.12 -6.26 0.62
CA PHE A 801 -53.71 -7.38 -0.12
C PHE A 801 -53.26 -8.75 0.41
N ARG A 802 -51.97 -8.93 0.74
CA ARG A 802 -51.46 -10.16 1.37
C ARG A 802 -52.12 -10.42 2.74
N ARG A 803 -52.26 -9.39 3.59
CA ARG A 803 -52.88 -9.49 4.92
C ARG A 803 -54.35 -9.95 4.92
N GLN A 804 -55.06 -9.80 3.81
CA GLN A 804 -56.43 -10.31 3.64
C GLN A 804 -56.50 -11.75 3.11
N GLY A 805 -55.37 -12.40 2.80
CA GLY A 805 -55.33 -13.71 2.15
C GLY A 805 -55.47 -13.64 0.62
N GLY A 806 -55.14 -12.49 0.01
CA GLY A 806 -55.28 -12.25 -1.43
C GLY A 806 -54.59 -13.28 -2.31
N VAL A 807 -53.40 -13.74 -1.92
CA VAL A 807 -52.64 -14.79 -2.63
C VAL A 807 -53.46 -16.08 -2.74
N ASP A 808 -53.96 -16.59 -1.61
CA ASP A 808 -54.70 -17.86 -1.56
C ASP A 808 -56.01 -17.79 -2.36
N VAL A 809 -56.72 -16.66 -2.28
CA VAL A 809 -57.92 -16.39 -3.08
C VAL A 809 -57.59 -16.39 -4.58
N THR A 810 -56.53 -15.70 -5.00
CA THR A 810 -56.13 -15.63 -6.42
C THR A 810 -55.68 -16.99 -6.95
N VAL A 811 -54.90 -17.76 -6.17
CA VAL A 811 -54.49 -19.14 -6.52
C VAL A 811 -55.69 -20.07 -6.59
N ASN A 812 -56.65 -19.95 -5.66
CA ASN A 812 -57.89 -20.73 -5.66
C ASN A 812 -58.75 -20.43 -6.91
N TYR A 813 -58.86 -19.16 -7.34
CA TYR A 813 -59.58 -18.85 -8.58
C TYR A 813 -58.92 -19.41 -9.84
N LEU A 814 -57.58 -19.49 -9.91
CA LEU A 814 -56.89 -20.20 -10.99
C LEU A 814 -57.19 -21.71 -10.94
N LYS A 815 -57.13 -22.33 -9.75
CA LYS A 815 -57.49 -23.76 -9.55
C LYS A 815 -58.96 -24.06 -9.88
N GLN A 816 -59.87 -23.12 -9.67
CA GLN A 816 -61.30 -23.24 -10.04
C GLN A 816 -61.59 -22.97 -11.53
N ALA A 817 -60.76 -22.19 -12.21
CA ALA A 817 -60.93 -21.90 -13.64
C ALA A 817 -60.57 -23.10 -14.55
N ILE A 818 -59.75 -24.02 -14.03
CA ILE A 818 -59.41 -25.29 -14.70
C ILE A 818 -60.30 -26.46 -14.28
N GLN A 819 -61.27 -26.29 -13.38
CA GLN A 819 -62.24 -27.33 -13.04
C GLN A 819 -63.37 -27.38 -14.09
N GLY A 820 -63.68 -28.56 -14.61
CA GLY A 820 -64.73 -28.74 -15.61
C GLY A 820 -66.15 -28.72 -15.03
N ASP A 821 -66.79 -27.55 -14.98
CA ASP A 821 -68.18 -27.39 -14.56
C ASP A 821 -68.96 -26.30 -15.35
N ASN A 822 -70.24 -26.14 -15.02
CA ASN A 822 -71.15 -25.25 -15.75
C ASN A 822 -70.81 -23.74 -15.66
N GLN A 823 -69.79 -23.32 -14.90
CA GLN A 823 -69.30 -21.94 -14.79
C GLN A 823 -67.95 -21.69 -15.47
N GLU A 824 -67.40 -22.69 -16.18
CA GLU A 824 -66.16 -22.63 -16.97
C GLU A 824 -65.90 -21.27 -17.63
N LEU A 825 -66.86 -20.76 -18.40
CA LEU A 825 -66.70 -19.52 -19.18
C LEU A 825 -66.53 -18.28 -18.29
N GLU A 826 -67.21 -18.20 -17.16
CA GLU A 826 -67.07 -17.04 -16.25
C GLU A 826 -65.71 -17.05 -15.56
N ARG A 827 -65.28 -18.22 -15.03
CA ARG A 827 -64.02 -18.35 -14.30
C ARG A 827 -62.80 -18.25 -15.21
N ARG A 828 -62.87 -18.78 -16.43
CA ARG A 828 -61.81 -18.63 -17.44
C ARG A 828 -61.50 -17.16 -17.74
N ASN A 829 -62.47 -16.26 -17.65
CA ASN A 829 -62.25 -14.82 -17.82
C ASN A 829 -61.57 -14.14 -16.59
N LEU A 830 -61.48 -14.81 -15.44
CA LEU A 830 -60.71 -14.34 -14.28
C LEU A 830 -59.21 -14.68 -14.38
N VAL A 831 -58.84 -15.62 -15.25
CA VAL A 831 -57.46 -16.12 -15.41
C VAL A 831 -56.45 -14.99 -15.71
N PRO A 832 -56.57 -14.19 -16.79
CA PRO A 832 -55.58 -13.15 -17.09
C PRO A 832 -55.33 -12.14 -15.95
N PRO A 833 -56.36 -11.54 -15.29
CA PRO A 833 -56.08 -10.65 -14.16
C PRO A 833 -55.54 -11.39 -12.94
N CYS A 834 -55.93 -12.65 -12.68
CA CYS A 834 -55.37 -13.42 -11.56
C CYS A 834 -53.89 -13.77 -11.77
N LEU A 835 -53.47 -14.14 -12.99
CA LEU A 835 -52.06 -14.33 -13.34
C LEU A 835 -51.26 -13.03 -13.19
N CYS A 836 -51.82 -11.91 -13.66
CA CYS A 836 -51.22 -10.58 -13.54
C CYS A 836 -51.04 -10.15 -12.06
N ILE A 837 -52.05 -10.37 -11.21
CA ILE A 837 -51.98 -10.14 -9.75
C ILE A 837 -50.83 -10.94 -9.14
N LEU A 838 -50.76 -12.26 -9.38
CA LEU A 838 -49.69 -13.09 -8.82
C LEU A 838 -48.31 -12.66 -9.33
N ARG A 839 -48.19 -12.34 -10.62
CA ARG A 839 -46.92 -11.87 -11.21
C ARG A 839 -46.44 -10.58 -10.54
N LEU A 840 -47.33 -9.60 -10.35
CA LEU A 840 -46.98 -8.33 -9.70
C LEU A 840 -46.53 -8.54 -8.25
N LEU A 841 -47.21 -9.39 -7.49
CA LEU A 841 -46.84 -9.71 -6.11
C LEU A 841 -45.48 -10.42 -6.02
N VAL A 842 -45.24 -11.47 -6.81
CA VAL A 842 -43.94 -12.18 -6.77
C VAL A 842 -42.80 -11.39 -7.45
N GLN A 843 -43.10 -10.36 -8.24
CA GLN A 843 -42.08 -9.47 -8.83
C GLN A 843 -41.41 -8.63 -7.74
N GLU A 844 -42.17 -8.09 -6.78
CA GLU A 844 -41.64 -7.23 -5.70
C GLU A 844 -41.35 -7.98 -4.37
N ASP A 845 -41.92 -9.17 -4.15
CA ASP A 845 -41.76 -9.95 -2.90
C ASP A 845 -41.00 -11.28 -3.12
N PRO A 846 -39.69 -11.33 -2.80
CA PRO A 846 -38.90 -12.57 -2.86
C PRO A 846 -39.35 -13.65 -1.87
N SER A 847 -39.91 -13.29 -0.71
CA SER A 847 -40.36 -14.28 0.28
C SER A 847 -41.60 -15.03 -0.21
N LEU A 848 -42.54 -14.31 -0.83
CA LEU A 848 -43.69 -14.90 -1.51
C LEU A 848 -43.28 -15.70 -2.75
N ARG A 849 -42.33 -15.19 -3.55
CA ARG A 849 -41.78 -15.92 -4.70
C ARG A 849 -41.19 -17.27 -4.27
N HIS A 850 -40.38 -17.27 -3.21
CA HIS A 850 -39.78 -18.49 -2.68
C HIS A 850 -40.82 -19.48 -2.13
N ALA A 851 -41.84 -18.98 -1.42
CA ALA A 851 -42.94 -19.82 -0.93
C ALA A 851 -43.74 -20.48 -2.08
N LEU A 852 -44.05 -19.72 -3.14
CA LEU A 852 -44.83 -20.19 -4.27
C LEU A 852 -44.03 -21.09 -5.25
N MET A 853 -42.69 -21.02 -5.29
CA MET A 853 -41.90 -21.92 -6.13
C MET A 853 -41.83 -23.37 -5.62
N GLN A 854 -42.20 -23.62 -4.35
CA GLN A 854 -42.30 -24.98 -3.79
C GLN A 854 -43.61 -25.68 -4.21
N GLU A 855 -44.62 -24.93 -4.66
CA GLU A 855 -45.95 -25.43 -5.01
C GLU A 855 -45.98 -26.07 -6.41
N MET A 856 -45.63 -27.36 -6.50
CA MET A 856 -45.77 -28.16 -7.73
C MET A 856 -47.17 -28.04 -8.36
N SER A 857 -48.21 -27.89 -7.53
CA SER A 857 -49.60 -27.72 -7.99
C SER A 857 -49.84 -26.41 -8.74
N LEU A 858 -49.11 -25.34 -8.42
CA LEU A 858 -49.25 -24.03 -9.05
C LEU A 858 -48.72 -24.03 -10.48
N TYR A 859 -47.56 -24.64 -10.73
CA TYR A 859 -46.98 -24.75 -12.07
C TYR A 859 -47.92 -25.44 -13.06
N LEU A 860 -48.49 -26.59 -12.68
CA LEU A 860 -49.44 -27.34 -13.52
C LEU A 860 -50.79 -26.62 -13.67
N THR A 861 -51.20 -25.83 -12.68
CA THR A 861 -52.38 -24.95 -12.76
C THR A 861 -52.17 -23.84 -13.78
N VAL A 862 -51.07 -23.08 -13.66
CA VAL A 862 -50.74 -21.95 -14.56
C VAL A 862 -50.53 -22.43 -16.00
N LEU A 863 -49.88 -23.59 -16.19
CA LEU A 863 -49.74 -24.19 -17.52
C LEU A 863 -51.11 -24.58 -18.12
N ARG A 864 -52.02 -25.17 -17.34
CA ARG A 864 -53.38 -25.48 -17.81
C ARG A 864 -54.19 -24.24 -18.14
N CYS A 865 -54.10 -23.19 -17.32
CA CYS A 865 -54.69 -21.88 -17.63
C CYS A 865 -54.19 -21.32 -18.98
N ALA A 866 -52.91 -21.46 -19.29
CA ALA A 866 -52.34 -21.07 -20.59
C ALA A 866 -52.84 -21.98 -21.72
N LEU A 867 -52.80 -23.31 -21.58
CA LEU A 867 -53.26 -24.27 -22.59
C LEU A 867 -54.76 -24.15 -22.89
N GLN A 868 -55.60 -23.91 -21.89
CA GLN A 868 -57.03 -23.65 -22.03
C GLN A 868 -57.31 -22.36 -22.83
N SER A 869 -56.36 -21.41 -22.82
CA SER A 869 -56.44 -20.09 -23.46
C SER A 869 -55.31 -19.82 -24.46
N SER A 870 -54.85 -20.85 -25.17
CA SER A 870 -53.72 -20.79 -26.11
C SER A 870 -53.88 -19.84 -27.31
N TYR A 871 -55.07 -19.26 -27.47
CA TYR A 871 -55.40 -18.25 -28.49
C TYR A 871 -55.43 -16.82 -27.93
N ASP A 872 -55.30 -16.64 -26.61
CA ASP A 872 -55.19 -15.33 -25.96
C ASP A 872 -53.73 -15.06 -25.56
N ASP A 873 -53.06 -14.27 -26.40
CA ASP A 873 -51.67 -13.84 -26.22
C ASP A 873 -51.45 -13.11 -24.87
N ARG A 874 -52.48 -12.44 -24.32
CA ARG A 874 -52.40 -11.79 -23.01
C ARG A 874 -52.32 -12.81 -21.87
N THR A 875 -53.22 -13.80 -21.83
CA THR A 875 -53.15 -14.89 -20.84
C THR A 875 -51.83 -15.65 -20.95
N CYS A 876 -51.37 -15.94 -22.17
CA CYS A 876 -50.09 -16.64 -22.38
C CYS A 876 -48.90 -15.79 -21.89
N THR A 877 -48.89 -14.48 -22.14
CA THR A 877 -47.84 -13.56 -21.68
C THR A 877 -47.81 -13.43 -20.16
N GLU A 878 -48.95 -13.28 -19.49
CA GLU A 878 -49.01 -13.20 -18.02
C GLU A 878 -48.61 -14.55 -17.37
N ALA A 879 -49.01 -15.68 -17.96
CA ALA A 879 -48.58 -17.01 -17.53
C ALA A 879 -47.07 -17.21 -17.68
N ALA A 880 -46.50 -16.86 -18.84
CA ALA A 880 -45.06 -16.94 -19.09
C ALA A 880 -44.26 -16.03 -18.16
N GLY A 881 -44.73 -14.81 -17.90
CA GLY A 881 -44.11 -13.88 -16.96
C GLY A 881 -44.13 -14.37 -15.50
N LEU A 882 -45.28 -14.89 -15.02
CA LEU A 882 -45.38 -15.50 -13.69
C LEU A 882 -44.48 -16.74 -13.57
N LEU A 883 -44.50 -17.63 -14.58
CA LEU A 883 -43.64 -18.80 -14.61
C LEU A 883 -42.17 -18.41 -14.64
N THR A 884 -41.77 -17.38 -15.38
CA THR A 884 -40.36 -16.93 -15.42
C THR A 884 -39.86 -16.55 -14.03
N LEU A 885 -40.63 -15.76 -13.26
CA LEU A 885 -40.27 -15.38 -11.89
C LEU A 885 -40.19 -16.59 -10.94
N LEU A 886 -41.12 -17.56 -11.06
CA LEU A 886 -41.12 -18.77 -10.23
C LEU A 886 -40.11 -19.84 -10.67
N LEU A 887 -39.64 -19.81 -11.92
CA LEU A 887 -38.69 -20.79 -12.46
C LEU A 887 -37.23 -20.34 -12.33
N PHE A 888 -36.95 -19.06 -12.10
CA PHE A 888 -35.59 -18.53 -11.94
C PHE A 888 -35.39 -17.83 -10.58
N ASP A 889 -36.17 -18.23 -9.56
CA ASP A 889 -36.05 -17.76 -8.17
C ASP A 889 -34.63 -17.93 -7.62
N GLU A 890 -34.03 -19.11 -7.85
CA GLU A 890 -32.66 -19.42 -7.43
C GLU A 890 -31.66 -18.43 -8.03
N VAL A 891 -31.81 -18.11 -9.32
CA VAL A 891 -30.91 -17.19 -10.04
C VAL A 891 -31.04 -15.76 -9.53
N ALA A 892 -32.24 -15.35 -9.09
CA ALA A 892 -32.43 -14.06 -8.43
C ALA A 892 -31.72 -13.97 -7.06
N SER A 893 -31.40 -15.11 -6.44
CA SER A 893 -30.62 -15.17 -5.18
C SER A 893 -29.11 -15.37 -5.36
N ILE A 894 -28.61 -15.68 -6.58
CA ILE A 894 -27.18 -15.94 -6.83
C ILE A 894 -26.28 -14.75 -6.46
N GLN A 895 -26.77 -13.50 -6.51
CA GLN A 895 -26.01 -12.33 -6.06
C GLN A 895 -25.86 -12.22 -4.52
N THR A 896 -26.41 -13.17 -3.77
CA THR A 896 -26.30 -13.26 -2.29
C THR A 896 -25.51 -14.50 -1.83
N TRP A 897 -24.84 -15.20 -2.75
CA TRP A 897 -23.99 -16.37 -2.50
C TRP A 897 -22.51 -16.00 -2.66
#